data_AF-A0A168N008-F1
#
_entry.id   AF-A0A168N008-F1
#
_cell.length_a   1.000
_cell.length_b   1.000
_cell.length_c   1.000
_cell.angle_alpha   90.00
_cell.angle_beta   90.00
_cell.angle_gamma   90.00
#
_symmetry.space_group_name_H-M   'P 1'
#
loop_
_entity.id
_entity.type
_entity.pdbx_description
1 polymer ?
#
loop_
_entity_poly.entity_id
_entity_poly.type
_entity_poly.pdbx_seq_one_letter_code
_entity_poly.pdbx_strand_id
1 'polypeptide(L)'
;MGILFSGLWNKLFSKAEVKIIIVGLDNAGKTTILYKLLMDQVVTTTPTIGSNDIGGQESLRTSWKTYYVDTKAVIMVIDSTDVNRLSIAKQELHQMMESDQLQNASLLVFANKQDVKGSMSAAKISEVLNLTSLKDKQWHIQACSALSGDGEETYKVIALTKSKPVTDMAVLIDNKTVYRMQQVAPGSILYQVKAPKATIGYKYVHINRANNHTDEAEPFDRPPKGSAEVDDKDNQDNQDTQDNEDNEDNQDNEEDQNSDKKKKKKKDKNKKHELDGVLEGMNEFYGRAWTLKNVKTFDPIDAFPQAYDRSPAPDLHPQNEIPTMHVQAPQSDIDKLHGYYLQDLDYKANITYITSKKVLHYVDTKFKLGGRTTRYYTKLAYGLSLPKHNNMDGVRKLKLRACGADPTYIREKLAYDMLAAAGRPGSRTSFVRLFINDRAFGLFFLIEKYDDNWMRQELGGGDKSYDNGILYEGEGAQKKTHHAADLSYHGDDPSYYKSSAYTIAEKPSQGNATFDALIAFTKFIDTQLTLQKNTTADLNGTVAEWNKHLDVNGFFINVALDFLMGSFDNYIQNTNNYFLYQDPDHGNRLVYLNWDMDMTFGDGPAKHKALIKGDYRTYKGMDLRPLTKATVMSPLFRHTFESQLGILVHDLFHPNISFPVIDSLVAFLDQDIAWDKQQKHARKGLDFIPIGPHNIANWFHNNSTGSTVSLPLTTDYLVAMDFIIRVNKDISLKRAIDGPTRHSSLYALKVWIKEKVANVTPYLDSYSK
;
A
#
# COMPACT_ATOMS: atom_id res chain seq x y z
N MET A 1 -35.60 48.95 -0.87
CA MET A 1 -35.99 48.37 -2.18
C MET A 1 -34.91 47.39 -2.60
N GLY A 2 -35.20 46.10 -2.72
CA GLY A 2 -34.19 45.08 -3.04
C GLY A 2 -34.78 43.67 -2.94
N ILE A 3 -35.36 43.20 -4.04
CA ILE A 3 -36.17 41.96 -4.12
C ILE A 3 -35.94 41.31 -5.49
N LEU A 4 -35.90 39.97 -5.52
CA LEU A 4 -35.93 39.09 -6.71
C LEU A 4 -34.81 39.25 -7.77
N PHE A 5 -33.73 38.48 -7.62
CA PHE A 5 -33.06 37.85 -8.78
C PHE A 5 -32.36 36.50 -8.49
N SER A 6 -32.25 36.06 -7.24
CA SER A 6 -31.63 34.78 -6.86
C SER A 6 -32.54 33.54 -7.01
N GLY A 7 -33.85 33.72 -7.22
CA GLY A 7 -34.85 32.64 -7.12
C GLY A 7 -35.11 31.82 -8.39
N LEU A 8 -34.58 32.22 -9.55
CA LEU A 8 -34.93 31.60 -10.84
C LEU A 8 -33.85 30.65 -11.39
N TRP A 9 -32.56 30.97 -11.21
CA TRP A 9 -31.45 30.10 -11.64
C TRP A 9 -31.46 28.74 -10.92
N ASN A 10 -31.62 28.73 -9.60
CA ASN A 10 -31.69 27.50 -8.78
C ASN A 10 -32.93 26.63 -9.03
N LYS A 11 -33.84 27.04 -9.93
CA LYS A 11 -35.03 26.27 -10.34
C LYS A 11 -34.90 25.57 -11.69
N LEU A 12 -33.89 25.90 -12.49
CA LEU A 12 -33.67 25.29 -13.81
C LEU A 12 -32.61 24.18 -13.74
N PHE A 13 -31.53 24.38 -12.97
CA PHE A 13 -30.58 23.31 -12.64
C PHE A 13 -30.86 22.70 -11.27
N SER A 14 -31.84 21.80 -11.19
CA SER A 14 -31.82 20.81 -10.12
C SER A 14 -30.65 19.85 -10.37
N LYS A 15 -29.61 19.90 -9.53
CA LYS A 15 -28.72 18.75 -9.31
C LYS A 15 -29.51 17.63 -8.63
N ALA A 16 -30.41 16.99 -9.37
CA ALA A 16 -31.14 15.83 -8.93
C ALA A 16 -30.20 14.63 -9.05
N GLU A 17 -29.61 14.21 -7.92
CA GLU A 17 -28.73 13.04 -7.87
C GLU A 17 -29.54 11.78 -8.26
N VAL A 18 -29.18 11.17 -9.38
CA VAL A 18 -29.91 10.04 -9.95
C VAL A 18 -29.30 8.74 -9.46
N LYS A 19 -29.88 8.17 -8.40
CA LYS A 19 -29.47 6.87 -7.90
C LYS A 19 -29.84 5.75 -8.88
N ILE A 20 -28.82 5.01 -9.32
CA ILE A 20 -28.92 3.81 -10.17
C ILE A 20 -28.25 2.66 -9.41
N ILE A 21 -28.83 1.46 -9.44
CA ILE A 21 -28.21 0.25 -8.87
C ILE A 21 -27.83 -0.73 -9.98
N ILE A 22 -26.64 -1.33 -9.90
CA ILE A 22 -26.21 -2.42 -10.78
C ILE A 22 -26.23 -3.74 -10.00
N VAL A 23 -26.95 -4.73 -10.53
CA VAL A 23 -27.28 -5.99 -9.86
C VAL A 23 -27.25 -7.18 -10.83
N GLY A 24 -27.35 -8.40 -10.29
CA GLY A 24 -27.22 -9.64 -11.05
C GLY A 24 -26.32 -10.66 -10.37
N LEU A 25 -26.20 -11.86 -10.93
CA LEU A 25 -25.44 -12.95 -10.32
C LEU A 25 -23.93 -12.70 -10.37
N ASP A 26 -23.18 -13.45 -9.56
CA ASP A 26 -21.72 -13.54 -9.68
C ASP A 26 -21.32 -14.05 -11.08
N ASN A 27 -20.15 -13.61 -11.54
CA ASN A 27 -19.60 -13.77 -12.90
C ASN A 27 -20.38 -13.11 -14.07
N ALA A 28 -21.53 -12.45 -13.85
CA ALA A 28 -22.29 -11.80 -14.93
C ALA A 28 -21.59 -10.61 -15.64
N GLY A 29 -20.47 -10.11 -15.10
CA GLY A 29 -19.72 -8.98 -15.68
C GLY A 29 -20.32 -7.61 -15.37
N LYS A 30 -21.00 -7.48 -14.22
CA LYS A 30 -21.51 -6.22 -13.67
C LYS A 30 -20.41 -5.16 -13.56
N THR A 31 -19.30 -5.53 -12.92
CA THR A 31 -18.11 -4.68 -12.74
C THR A 31 -17.48 -4.29 -14.08
N THR A 32 -17.44 -5.23 -15.04
CA THR A 32 -17.00 -4.99 -16.43
C THR A 32 -17.82 -3.89 -17.11
N ILE A 33 -19.14 -3.92 -16.94
CA ILE A 33 -20.06 -2.90 -17.48
C ILE A 33 -19.93 -1.58 -16.72
N LEU A 34 -19.76 -1.61 -15.40
CA LEU A 34 -19.55 -0.41 -14.58
C LEU A 34 -18.29 0.35 -15.02
N TYR A 35 -17.15 -0.33 -15.17
CA TYR A 35 -15.93 0.31 -15.68
C TYR A 35 -16.11 0.87 -17.08
N LYS A 36 -16.79 0.15 -17.99
CA LYS A 36 -17.06 0.63 -19.35
C LYS A 36 -17.99 1.85 -19.38
N LEU A 37 -18.97 1.94 -18.48
CA LEU A 37 -19.87 3.09 -18.36
C LEU A 37 -19.21 4.31 -17.70
N LEU A 38 -18.24 4.09 -16.80
CA LEU A 38 -17.54 5.17 -16.09
C LEU A 38 -16.29 5.70 -16.83
N MET A 39 -15.62 4.87 -17.65
CA MET A 39 -14.27 5.14 -18.16
C MET A 39 -14.09 4.86 -19.67
N ASP A 40 -15.12 4.39 -20.39
CA ASP A 40 -15.10 3.98 -21.82
C ASP A 40 -14.00 2.94 -22.20
N GLN A 41 -13.35 2.32 -21.21
CA GLN A 41 -12.30 1.31 -21.39
C GLN A 41 -12.79 -0.12 -21.15
N VAL A 42 -12.04 -1.09 -21.72
CA VAL A 42 -12.34 -2.53 -21.65
C VAL A 42 -11.44 -3.20 -20.60
N VAL A 43 -12.00 -3.44 -19.42
CA VAL A 43 -11.33 -4.16 -18.32
C VAL A 43 -11.94 -5.55 -18.17
N THR A 44 -11.17 -6.62 -18.37
CA THR A 44 -11.61 -7.99 -18.06
C THR A 44 -11.66 -8.18 -16.55
N THR A 45 -12.85 -8.44 -15.97
CA THR A 45 -13.06 -8.55 -14.51
C THR A 45 -13.65 -9.89 -14.08
N THR A 46 -13.21 -10.38 -12.92
CA THR A 46 -13.85 -11.44 -12.12
C THR A 46 -14.87 -10.77 -11.15
N PRO A 47 -15.61 -11.48 -10.26
CA PRO A 47 -16.82 -10.93 -9.64
C PRO A 47 -16.62 -10.26 -8.28
N THR A 48 -16.70 -8.93 -8.25
CA THR A 48 -16.54 -8.11 -7.05
C THR A 48 -17.69 -8.22 -6.03
N ILE A 49 -17.39 -7.75 -4.81
CA ILE A 49 -18.34 -7.33 -3.80
C ILE A 49 -17.94 -5.93 -3.33
N GLY A 50 -18.72 -4.89 -3.68
CA GLY A 50 -18.71 -3.63 -2.95
C GLY A 50 -18.07 -2.40 -3.61
N SER A 51 -18.34 -2.12 -4.89
CA SER A 51 -18.22 -0.76 -5.44
C SER A 51 -19.27 -0.51 -6.52
N ASN A 52 -20.36 0.19 -6.16
CA ASN A 52 -21.60 0.43 -6.96
C ASN A 52 -22.25 -0.81 -7.62
N ASP A 53 -21.76 -1.99 -7.27
CA ASP A 53 -22.05 -3.29 -7.83
C ASP A 53 -22.42 -4.22 -6.68
N ILE A 54 -23.72 -4.56 -6.56
CA ILE A 54 -24.21 -5.28 -5.38
C ILE A 54 -23.89 -6.78 -5.51
N GLY A 55 -23.27 -7.32 -4.46
CA GLY A 55 -22.70 -8.67 -4.45
C GLY A 55 -23.67 -9.74 -4.96
N GLY A 56 -23.26 -10.46 -6.01
CA GLY A 56 -24.09 -11.47 -6.69
C GLY A 56 -24.11 -12.85 -6.01
N GLN A 57 -23.24 -13.05 -5.02
CA GLN A 57 -23.17 -14.28 -4.23
C GLN A 57 -24.42 -14.40 -3.34
N GLU A 58 -24.93 -15.63 -3.18
CA GLU A 58 -26.20 -15.93 -2.50
C GLU A 58 -26.34 -15.27 -1.11
N SER A 59 -25.29 -15.34 -0.29
CA SER A 59 -25.25 -14.75 1.06
C SER A 59 -25.32 -13.21 1.11
N LEU A 60 -25.29 -12.54 -0.04
CA LEU A 60 -25.29 -11.07 -0.15
C LEU A 60 -26.52 -10.52 -0.89
N ARG A 61 -27.35 -11.36 -1.51
CA ARG A 61 -28.54 -10.88 -2.23
C ARG A 61 -29.62 -10.32 -1.30
N THR A 62 -29.64 -10.79 -0.06
CA THR A 62 -30.46 -10.24 1.02
C THR A 62 -30.19 -8.75 1.29
N SER A 63 -28.98 -8.24 1.04
CA SER A 63 -28.66 -6.82 1.22
C SER A 63 -29.05 -5.93 0.04
N TRP A 64 -29.42 -6.47 -1.12
CA TRP A 64 -29.85 -5.66 -2.28
C TRP A 64 -30.97 -4.68 -1.88
N LYS A 65 -31.86 -5.12 -0.98
CA LYS A 65 -33.00 -4.35 -0.45
C LYS A 65 -32.60 -3.08 0.31
N THR A 66 -31.39 -2.99 0.89
CA THR A 66 -30.95 -1.75 1.58
C THR A 66 -30.62 -0.62 0.61
N TYR A 67 -30.48 -0.90 -0.68
CA TYR A 67 -30.14 0.08 -1.71
C TYR A 67 -31.36 0.58 -2.49
N TYR A 68 -32.54 -0.01 -2.34
CA TYR A 68 -33.70 0.29 -3.18
C TYR A 68 -34.24 1.72 -3.01
N VAL A 69 -34.26 2.27 -1.79
CA VAL A 69 -34.74 3.63 -1.48
C VAL A 69 -34.15 4.65 -2.46
N ASP A 70 -35.01 5.49 -3.03
CA ASP A 70 -34.73 6.54 -4.02
C ASP A 70 -34.11 6.13 -5.37
N THR A 71 -33.91 4.83 -5.63
CA THR A 71 -33.43 4.33 -6.92
C THR A 71 -34.37 4.72 -8.06
N LYS A 72 -33.83 5.34 -9.12
CA LYS A 72 -34.58 5.73 -10.33
C LYS A 72 -34.42 4.71 -11.47
N ALA A 73 -33.34 3.94 -11.47
CA ALA A 73 -33.11 2.86 -12.43
C ALA A 73 -32.37 1.65 -11.84
N VAL A 74 -32.72 0.46 -12.35
CA VAL A 74 -32.06 -0.81 -12.04
C VAL A 74 -31.40 -1.33 -13.30
N ILE A 75 -30.09 -1.56 -13.27
CA ILE A 75 -29.36 -2.25 -14.33
C ILE A 75 -29.11 -3.68 -13.87
N MET A 76 -29.78 -4.66 -14.47
CA MET A 76 -29.57 -6.07 -14.18
C MET A 76 -28.71 -6.71 -15.28
N VAL A 77 -27.55 -7.22 -14.89
CA VAL A 77 -26.62 -7.88 -15.82
C VAL A 77 -26.79 -9.39 -15.73
N ILE A 78 -26.96 -10.00 -16.90
CA ILE A 78 -27.19 -11.43 -17.09
C ILE A 78 -26.00 -12.02 -17.85
N ASP A 79 -25.43 -13.10 -17.32
CA ASP A 79 -24.49 -13.92 -18.07
C ASP A 79 -25.26 -14.71 -19.14
N SER A 80 -25.05 -14.39 -20.41
CA SER A 80 -25.74 -15.09 -21.50
C SER A 80 -25.23 -16.52 -21.73
N THR A 81 -24.12 -16.92 -21.10
CA THR A 81 -23.58 -18.28 -21.17
C THR A 81 -24.11 -19.18 -20.05
N ASP A 82 -24.60 -18.60 -18.95
CA ASP A 82 -24.97 -19.33 -17.73
C ASP A 82 -26.45 -19.75 -17.71
N VAL A 83 -26.81 -20.62 -18.66
CA VAL A 83 -28.17 -21.13 -18.83
C VAL A 83 -28.72 -21.76 -17.54
N ASN A 84 -27.86 -22.41 -16.76
CA ASN A 84 -28.21 -23.12 -15.53
C ASN A 84 -28.69 -22.19 -14.41
N ARG A 85 -28.14 -20.97 -14.31
CA ARG A 85 -28.49 -20.01 -13.24
C ARG A 85 -29.47 -18.91 -13.68
N LEU A 86 -29.95 -18.92 -14.93
CA LEU A 86 -31.02 -18.00 -15.39
C LEU A 86 -32.32 -18.12 -14.57
N SER A 87 -32.65 -19.30 -14.04
CA SER A 87 -33.79 -19.51 -13.14
C SER A 87 -33.67 -18.72 -11.83
N ILE A 88 -32.45 -18.70 -11.27
CA ILE A 88 -32.11 -17.91 -10.07
C ILE A 88 -32.20 -16.42 -10.43
N ALA A 89 -31.56 -16.00 -11.53
CA ALA A 89 -31.62 -14.60 -11.98
C ALA A 89 -33.06 -14.10 -12.19
N LYS A 90 -33.98 -14.96 -12.66
CA LYS A 90 -35.42 -14.66 -12.74
C LYS A 90 -36.02 -14.43 -11.36
N GLN A 91 -35.79 -15.32 -10.40
CA GLN A 91 -36.35 -15.21 -9.06
C GLN A 91 -35.92 -13.92 -8.36
N GLU A 92 -34.63 -13.59 -8.41
CA GLU A 92 -34.09 -12.34 -7.85
C GLU A 92 -34.68 -11.10 -8.54
N LEU A 93 -34.84 -11.14 -9.88
CA LEU A 93 -35.44 -10.04 -10.65
C LEU A 93 -36.88 -9.75 -10.24
N HIS A 94 -37.74 -10.79 -10.18
CA HIS A 94 -39.15 -10.60 -9.85
C HIS A 94 -39.33 -10.17 -8.39
N GLN A 95 -38.62 -10.79 -7.44
CA GLN A 95 -38.64 -10.38 -6.03
C GLN A 95 -38.15 -8.94 -5.81
N MET A 96 -37.23 -8.46 -6.65
CA MET A 96 -36.78 -7.07 -6.65
C MET A 96 -37.83 -6.12 -7.25
N MET A 97 -38.44 -6.48 -8.39
CA MET A 97 -39.44 -5.66 -9.07
C MET A 97 -40.78 -5.53 -8.31
N GLU A 98 -41.11 -6.54 -7.48
CA GLU A 98 -42.21 -6.54 -6.53
C GLU A 98 -42.05 -5.53 -5.38
N SER A 99 -40.87 -4.94 -5.17
CA SER A 99 -40.66 -3.99 -4.08
C SER A 99 -41.27 -2.61 -4.35
N ASP A 100 -42.10 -2.13 -3.42
CA ASP A 100 -42.68 -0.77 -3.44
C ASP A 100 -41.61 0.32 -3.56
N GLN A 101 -40.43 0.13 -2.96
CA GLN A 101 -39.31 1.08 -3.04
C GLN A 101 -38.77 1.24 -4.47
N LEU A 102 -38.99 0.24 -5.33
CA LEU A 102 -38.67 0.24 -6.76
C LEU A 102 -39.92 0.40 -7.64
N GLN A 103 -41.08 0.79 -7.09
CA GLN A 103 -42.33 0.94 -7.86
C GLN A 103 -42.13 1.88 -9.07
N ASN A 104 -41.38 2.97 -8.88
CA ASN A 104 -41.13 3.98 -9.91
C ASN A 104 -39.82 3.81 -10.70
N ALA A 105 -38.99 2.82 -10.39
CA ALA A 105 -37.72 2.60 -11.07
C ALA A 105 -37.91 1.93 -12.44
N SER A 106 -37.10 2.34 -13.42
CA SER A 106 -37.05 1.69 -14.74
C SER A 106 -35.96 0.60 -14.79
N LEU A 107 -36.15 -0.44 -15.62
CA LEU A 107 -35.28 -1.62 -15.68
C LEU A 107 -34.50 -1.68 -17.00
N LEU A 108 -33.18 -1.80 -16.94
CA LEU A 108 -32.34 -2.19 -18.07
C LEU A 108 -31.75 -3.59 -17.82
N VAL A 109 -32.04 -4.54 -18.69
CA VAL A 109 -31.40 -5.86 -18.67
C VAL A 109 -30.26 -5.89 -19.69
N PHE A 110 -29.02 -6.08 -19.23
CA PHE A 110 -27.89 -6.38 -20.12
C PHE A 110 -27.74 -7.89 -20.26
N ALA A 111 -28.04 -8.41 -21.45
CA ALA A 111 -27.65 -9.75 -21.87
C ALA A 111 -26.17 -9.69 -22.29
N ASN A 112 -25.28 -9.94 -21.33
CA ASN A 112 -23.83 -9.77 -21.45
C ASN A 112 -23.13 -11.05 -21.92
N LYS A 113 -21.91 -10.93 -22.44
CA LYS A 113 -21.10 -12.04 -23.03
C LYS A 113 -21.67 -12.60 -24.33
N GLN A 114 -22.33 -11.77 -25.15
CA GLN A 114 -22.84 -12.17 -26.47
C GLN A 114 -21.71 -12.49 -27.48
N ASP A 115 -20.48 -12.06 -27.20
CA ASP A 115 -19.25 -12.45 -27.90
C ASP A 115 -18.90 -13.94 -27.75
N VAL A 116 -19.36 -14.59 -26.67
CA VAL A 116 -19.06 -16.00 -26.42
C VAL A 116 -19.93 -16.90 -27.30
N LYS A 117 -19.29 -17.75 -28.10
CA LYS A 117 -19.95 -18.73 -28.98
C LYS A 117 -20.85 -19.67 -28.16
N GLY A 118 -22.14 -19.71 -28.49
CA GLY A 118 -23.14 -20.51 -27.79
C GLY A 118 -23.88 -19.77 -26.67
N SER A 119 -23.63 -18.46 -26.49
CA SER A 119 -24.44 -17.60 -25.63
C SER A 119 -25.90 -17.55 -26.08
N MET A 120 -26.82 -17.45 -25.10
CA MET A 120 -28.24 -17.31 -25.32
C MET A 120 -28.58 -15.90 -25.81
N SER A 121 -29.36 -15.77 -26.88
CA SER A 121 -29.74 -14.45 -27.41
C SER A 121 -30.60 -13.65 -26.42
N ALA A 122 -30.49 -12.31 -26.47
CA ALA A 122 -31.29 -11.41 -25.64
C ALA A 122 -32.81 -11.67 -25.75
N ALA A 123 -33.32 -12.06 -26.93
CA ALA A 123 -34.72 -12.44 -27.11
C ALA A 123 -35.09 -13.66 -26.24
N LYS A 124 -34.26 -14.70 -26.24
CA LYS A 124 -34.53 -15.92 -25.46
C LYS A 124 -34.33 -15.69 -23.95
N ILE A 125 -33.39 -14.83 -23.55
CA ILE A 125 -33.25 -14.38 -22.16
C ILE A 125 -34.51 -13.63 -21.71
N SER A 126 -35.10 -12.77 -22.55
CA SER A 126 -36.35 -12.06 -22.27
C SER A 126 -37.53 -13.00 -21.99
N GLU A 127 -37.67 -14.07 -22.79
CA GLU A 127 -38.65 -15.13 -22.56
C GLU A 127 -38.41 -15.87 -21.23
N VAL A 128 -37.17 -16.30 -20.97
CA VAL A 128 -36.83 -17.06 -19.75
C VAL A 128 -37.08 -16.22 -18.50
N LEU A 129 -36.63 -14.97 -18.48
CA LEU A 129 -36.89 -14.02 -17.39
C LEU A 129 -38.36 -13.56 -17.32
N ASN A 130 -39.17 -13.82 -18.34
CA ASN A 130 -40.59 -13.43 -18.45
C ASN A 130 -40.80 -11.91 -18.35
N LEU A 131 -39.94 -11.11 -19.01
CA LEU A 131 -39.95 -9.64 -18.89
C LEU A 131 -41.30 -9.01 -19.33
N THR A 132 -41.99 -9.64 -20.29
CA THR A 132 -43.33 -9.24 -20.77
C THR A 132 -44.43 -9.31 -19.71
N SER A 133 -44.19 -9.94 -18.57
CA SER A 133 -45.13 -9.90 -17.43
C SER A 133 -45.01 -8.65 -16.57
N LEU A 134 -43.90 -7.91 -16.65
CA LEU A 134 -43.63 -6.67 -15.89
C LEU A 134 -44.36 -5.46 -16.49
N LYS A 135 -45.69 -5.55 -16.63
CA LYS A 135 -46.53 -4.58 -17.34
C LYS A 135 -46.46 -3.16 -16.76
N ASP A 136 -46.29 -3.04 -15.46
CA ASP A 136 -46.25 -1.77 -14.73
C ASP A 136 -44.85 -1.15 -14.63
N LYS A 137 -43.85 -1.75 -15.29
CA LYS A 137 -42.46 -1.27 -15.34
C LYS A 137 -42.09 -0.84 -16.78
N GLN A 138 -41.41 0.29 -16.90
CA GLN A 138 -40.64 0.57 -18.13
C GLN A 138 -39.38 -0.29 -18.12
N TRP A 139 -39.19 -1.12 -19.15
CA TRP A 139 -38.02 -1.97 -19.26
C TRP A 139 -37.45 -2.04 -20.69
N HIS A 140 -36.16 -2.36 -20.79
CA HIS A 140 -35.48 -2.68 -22.05
C HIS A 140 -34.51 -3.85 -21.83
N ILE A 141 -34.27 -4.67 -22.86
CA ILE A 141 -33.21 -5.68 -22.86
C ILE A 141 -32.23 -5.42 -24.00
N GLN A 142 -30.95 -5.37 -23.67
CA GLN A 142 -29.87 -5.04 -24.59
C GLN A 142 -28.85 -6.19 -24.64
N ALA A 143 -28.65 -6.75 -25.83
CA ALA A 143 -27.51 -7.61 -26.15
C ALA A 143 -26.21 -6.78 -26.09
N CYS A 144 -25.17 -7.29 -25.43
CA CYS A 144 -23.86 -6.66 -25.41
C CYS A 144 -22.72 -7.66 -25.16
N SER A 145 -21.53 -7.30 -25.62
CA SER A 145 -20.30 -7.65 -24.93
C SER A 145 -19.75 -6.47 -24.13
N ALA A 146 -19.54 -6.67 -22.83
CA ALA A 146 -18.71 -5.79 -22.02
C ALA A 146 -17.24 -5.77 -22.50
N LEU A 147 -16.78 -6.80 -23.23
CA LEU A 147 -15.47 -6.83 -23.87
C LEU A 147 -15.48 -6.08 -25.22
N SER A 148 -16.07 -6.63 -26.29
CA SER A 148 -15.97 -6.02 -27.64
C SER A 148 -16.67 -4.67 -27.79
N GLY A 149 -17.73 -4.37 -27.03
CA GLY A 149 -18.39 -3.05 -27.07
C GLY A 149 -19.13 -2.75 -28.38
N ASP A 150 -19.94 -3.71 -28.84
CA ASP A 150 -20.43 -3.82 -30.21
C ASP A 150 -21.11 -2.55 -30.78
N GLY A 151 -20.50 -1.98 -31.82
CA GLY A 151 -21.08 -0.93 -32.67
C GLY A 151 -20.25 0.36 -32.72
N GLU A 152 -19.16 0.36 -33.50
CA GLU A 152 -18.21 1.49 -33.62
C GLU A 152 -18.85 2.82 -34.12
N GLU A 153 -19.97 2.75 -34.82
CA GLU A 153 -20.73 3.91 -35.33
C GLU A 153 -21.98 4.27 -34.50
N THR A 154 -22.25 3.56 -33.38
CA THR A 154 -23.52 3.70 -32.64
C THR A 154 -23.32 4.36 -31.29
N TYR A 155 -23.97 5.52 -31.12
CA TYR A 155 -24.02 6.29 -29.87
C TYR A 155 -25.34 5.98 -29.15
N LYS A 156 -25.31 5.89 -27.82
CA LYS A 156 -26.43 5.38 -27.00
C LYS A 156 -26.57 6.15 -25.69
N VAL A 157 -27.80 6.48 -25.30
CA VAL A 157 -28.15 7.15 -24.05
C VAL A 157 -29.33 6.43 -23.39
N ILE A 158 -29.30 6.30 -22.06
CA ILE A 158 -30.44 5.83 -21.26
C ILE A 158 -31.15 7.06 -20.71
N ALA A 159 -32.47 7.15 -20.89
CA ALA A 159 -33.27 8.27 -20.40
C ALA A 159 -34.27 7.81 -19.33
N LEU A 160 -34.30 8.55 -18.21
CA LEU A 160 -34.97 8.16 -16.97
C LEU A 160 -36.15 9.08 -16.60
N THR A 161 -36.67 9.83 -17.57
CA THR A 161 -37.74 10.82 -17.37
C THR A 161 -39.08 10.33 -17.92
N LYS A 162 -40.12 10.33 -17.07
CA LYS A 162 -41.52 10.06 -17.50
C LYS A 162 -42.23 11.31 -18.06
N SER A 163 -41.58 12.47 -18.07
CA SER A 163 -42.23 13.80 -18.12
C SER A 163 -42.01 14.64 -19.39
N LYS A 164 -41.07 14.27 -20.27
CA LYS A 164 -40.87 14.90 -21.59
C LYS A 164 -40.44 13.84 -22.62
N PRO A 165 -40.83 13.97 -23.91
CA PRO A 165 -40.27 13.15 -24.97
C PRO A 165 -38.75 13.38 -25.12
N VAL A 166 -37.97 12.30 -25.08
CA VAL A 166 -36.49 12.30 -25.20
C VAL A 166 -36.03 12.50 -26.67
N THR A 167 -36.96 12.73 -27.58
CA THR A 167 -36.74 13.05 -29.02
C THR A 167 -35.85 14.25 -29.28
N ASP A 168 -35.58 15.02 -28.24
CA ASP A 168 -34.88 16.29 -28.24
C ASP A 168 -33.43 16.10 -27.72
N MET A 169 -32.96 14.84 -27.62
CA MET A 169 -31.56 14.45 -27.42
C MET A 169 -30.88 14.15 -28.75
N ALA A 170 -29.61 14.53 -28.85
CA ALA A 170 -28.74 14.24 -29.98
C ALA A 170 -27.28 14.01 -29.51
N VAL A 171 -26.42 13.52 -30.40
CA VAL A 171 -24.97 13.56 -30.21
C VAL A 171 -24.35 14.61 -31.15
N LEU A 172 -23.49 15.47 -30.62
CA LEU A 172 -22.66 16.39 -31.37
C LEU A 172 -21.29 15.74 -31.59
N ILE A 173 -20.90 15.56 -32.86
CA ILE A 173 -19.62 14.98 -33.27
C ILE A 173 -18.66 16.10 -33.68
N ASP A 174 -17.43 16.03 -33.16
CA ASP A 174 -16.28 16.92 -33.45
C ASP A 174 -16.60 18.42 -33.35
N ASN A 175 -17.54 18.79 -32.47
CA ASN A 175 -18.11 20.13 -32.33
C ASN A 175 -18.67 20.72 -33.65
N LYS A 176 -19.03 19.88 -34.63
CA LYS A 176 -19.46 20.27 -35.98
C LYS A 176 -20.88 19.83 -36.34
N THR A 177 -21.24 18.56 -36.10
CA THR A 177 -22.46 17.97 -36.67
C THR A 177 -23.31 17.25 -35.62
N VAL A 178 -24.61 17.55 -35.60
CA VAL A 178 -25.57 17.02 -34.62
C VAL A 178 -26.42 15.90 -35.22
N TYR A 179 -26.44 14.74 -34.56
CA TYR A 179 -27.19 13.55 -34.99
C TYR A 179 -28.27 13.20 -33.95
N ARG A 180 -29.55 13.36 -34.33
CA ARG A 180 -30.71 13.18 -33.44
C ARG A 180 -30.90 11.73 -33.01
N MET A 181 -31.16 11.50 -31.72
CA MET A 181 -31.40 10.16 -31.19
C MET A 181 -32.84 9.67 -31.39
N GLN A 182 -32.98 8.36 -31.58
CA GLN A 182 -34.26 7.67 -31.74
C GLN A 182 -34.40 6.58 -30.66
N GLN A 183 -35.63 6.33 -30.22
CA GLN A 183 -35.94 5.27 -29.25
C GLN A 183 -35.71 3.90 -29.88
N VAL A 184 -35.03 2.98 -29.19
CA VAL A 184 -34.68 1.65 -29.77
C VAL A 184 -35.92 0.79 -30.05
N ALA A 185 -36.97 0.95 -29.25
CA ALA A 185 -38.30 0.39 -29.47
C ALA A 185 -39.35 1.26 -28.73
N PRO A 186 -40.63 1.30 -29.15
CA PRO A 186 -41.65 2.06 -28.45
C PRO A 186 -41.74 1.70 -26.96
N GLY A 187 -41.55 2.69 -26.09
CA GLY A 187 -41.54 2.52 -24.63
C GLY A 187 -40.20 2.12 -24.00
N SER A 188 -39.16 1.84 -24.80
CA SER A 188 -37.80 1.59 -24.30
C SER A 188 -37.16 2.83 -23.68
N ILE A 189 -36.45 2.66 -22.56
CA ILE A 189 -35.62 3.71 -21.97
C ILE A 189 -34.29 3.96 -22.71
N LEU A 190 -33.96 3.12 -23.70
CA LEU A 190 -32.74 3.22 -24.47
C LEU A 190 -32.98 4.00 -25.78
N TYR A 191 -32.13 5.01 -25.99
CA TYR A 191 -32.08 5.84 -27.19
C TYR A 191 -30.74 5.64 -27.89
N GLN A 192 -30.75 5.64 -29.22
CA GLN A 192 -29.53 5.47 -30.01
C GLN A 192 -29.54 6.31 -31.29
N VAL A 193 -28.36 6.52 -31.87
CA VAL A 193 -28.18 7.07 -33.21
C VAL A 193 -26.95 6.46 -33.86
N LYS A 194 -27.01 6.26 -35.18
CA LYS A 194 -25.82 6.01 -36.00
C LYS A 194 -25.24 7.34 -36.48
N ALA A 195 -23.96 7.54 -36.22
CA ALA A 195 -23.20 8.71 -36.66
C ALA A 195 -21.75 8.31 -36.93
N PRO A 196 -20.97 9.11 -37.69
CA PRO A 196 -19.56 8.85 -37.91
C PRO A 196 -18.78 8.73 -36.59
N LYS A 197 -17.66 8.01 -36.61
CA LYS A 197 -16.69 8.02 -35.53
C LYS A 197 -16.10 9.42 -35.39
N ALA A 198 -16.15 9.97 -34.17
CA ALA A 198 -15.49 11.23 -33.84
C ALA A 198 -13.98 11.16 -34.08
N THR A 199 -13.39 12.27 -34.53
CA THR A 199 -11.94 12.44 -34.75
C THR A 199 -11.27 13.27 -33.67
N ILE A 200 -12.03 14.16 -33.02
CA ILE A 200 -11.63 15.02 -31.91
C ILE A 200 -12.38 14.62 -30.64
N GLY A 201 -13.69 14.36 -30.76
CA GLY A 201 -14.53 13.96 -29.62
C GLY A 201 -16.03 14.11 -29.87
N TYR A 202 -16.84 13.68 -28.91
CA TYR A 202 -18.29 13.76 -28.98
C TYR A 202 -18.92 14.13 -27.64
N LYS A 203 -20.09 14.76 -27.67
CA LYS A 203 -20.91 14.98 -26.46
C LYS A 203 -22.40 14.89 -26.74
N TYR A 204 -23.18 14.51 -25.73
CA TYR A 204 -24.63 14.53 -25.85
C TYR A 204 -25.17 15.94 -25.62
N VAL A 205 -26.23 16.28 -26.36
CA VAL A 205 -26.80 17.63 -26.41
C VAL A 205 -28.32 17.58 -26.45
N HIS A 206 -28.96 18.57 -25.82
CA HIS A 206 -30.37 18.86 -26.01
C HIS A 206 -30.56 19.88 -27.13
N ILE A 207 -31.46 19.59 -28.06
CA ILE A 207 -31.76 20.41 -29.22
C ILE A 207 -33.19 20.93 -29.22
N ASN A 208 -33.36 22.19 -29.62
CA ASN A 208 -34.69 22.74 -29.80
C ASN A 208 -35.35 22.16 -31.07
N ARG A 209 -36.58 21.67 -30.94
CA ARG A 209 -37.35 21.18 -32.10
C ARG A 209 -37.62 22.25 -33.15
N ALA A 210 -37.72 23.54 -32.77
CA ALA A 210 -38.20 24.61 -33.64
C ALA A 210 -37.13 25.21 -34.57
N ASN A 211 -35.87 25.26 -34.14
CA ASN A 211 -34.75 25.85 -34.90
C ASN A 211 -33.56 24.89 -35.10
N ASN A 212 -33.61 23.68 -34.52
CA ASN A 212 -32.53 22.67 -34.55
C ASN A 212 -31.18 23.16 -33.95
N HIS A 213 -31.22 24.19 -33.11
CA HIS A 213 -30.07 24.70 -32.36
C HIS A 213 -29.86 23.88 -31.07
N THR A 214 -28.64 23.92 -30.55
CA THR A 214 -28.30 23.34 -29.25
C THR A 214 -28.75 24.28 -28.14
N ASP A 215 -29.71 23.87 -27.33
CA ASP A 215 -30.18 24.65 -26.18
C ASP A 215 -29.32 24.37 -24.94
N GLU A 216 -28.93 23.10 -24.73
CA GLU A 216 -28.09 22.65 -23.61
C GLU A 216 -27.13 21.53 -24.08
N ALA A 217 -25.97 21.39 -23.43
CA ALA A 217 -24.94 20.40 -23.79
C ALA A 217 -24.28 19.78 -22.54
N GLU A 218 -23.76 18.56 -22.64
CA GLU A 218 -22.86 18.02 -21.61
C GLU A 218 -21.63 18.95 -21.45
N PRO A 219 -21.18 19.25 -20.22
CA PRO A 219 -20.13 20.24 -19.96
C PRO A 219 -18.70 19.71 -20.21
N PHE A 220 -18.57 18.57 -20.90
CA PHE A 220 -17.32 17.91 -21.25
C PHE A 220 -17.45 17.25 -22.62
N ASP A 221 -16.36 17.19 -23.38
CA ASP A 221 -16.24 16.37 -24.58
C ASP A 221 -15.67 14.99 -24.23
N ARG A 222 -16.21 13.95 -24.85
CA ARG A 222 -15.80 12.54 -24.70
C ARG A 222 -14.82 12.19 -25.83
N PRO A 223 -13.75 11.42 -25.60
CA PRO A 223 -12.76 11.11 -26.63
C PRO A 223 -13.33 10.26 -27.77
N PRO A 224 -12.64 10.16 -28.93
CA PRO A 224 -12.98 9.22 -30.00
C PRO A 224 -13.16 7.79 -29.49
N LYS A 225 -14.30 7.14 -29.80
CA LYS A 225 -14.56 5.77 -29.37
C LYS A 225 -13.43 4.81 -29.80
N GLY A 226 -12.74 4.23 -28.82
CA GLY A 226 -11.62 3.32 -29.05
C GLY A 226 -10.30 3.98 -29.44
N SER A 227 -10.07 5.26 -29.10
CA SER A 227 -8.70 5.78 -28.99
C SER A 227 -8.05 5.23 -27.73
N ALA A 228 -7.07 4.34 -27.87
CA ALA A 228 -6.02 4.22 -26.87
C ALA A 228 -5.16 5.49 -26.94
N GLU A 229 -4.84 6.09 -25.81
CA GLU A 229 -3.99 7.27 -25.77
C GLU A 229 -2.58 6.89 -26.23
N VAL A 230 -2.05 7.68 -27.17
CA VAL A 230 -0.67 7.59 -27.64
C VAL A 230 0.11 8.71 -26.95
N ASP A 231 1.28 8.40 -26.40
CA ASP A 231 2.16 9.40 -25.80
C ASP A 231 2.61 10.42 -26.86
N ASP A 232 2.01 11.62 -26.88
CA ASP A 232 2.50 12.75 -27.68
C ASP A 232 3.85 13.22 -27.12
N LYS A 233 4.91 12.73 -27.75
CA LYS A 233 6.24 13.34 -27.73
C LYS A 233 6.39 14.24 -28.96
N ASP A 234 7.50 14.96 -28.98
CA ASP A 234 8.01 15.66 -30.17
C ASP A 234 7.20 16.90 -30.59
N ASN A 235 7.02 17.87 -29.68
CA ASN A 235 7.01 19.28 -30.09
C ASN A 235 7.47 20.26 -29.00
N GLN A 236 8.79 20.39 -28.80
CA GLN A 236 9.39 21.53 -28.12
C GLN A 236 10.83 21.74 -28.61
N ASP A 237 10.98 22.61 -29.60
CA ASP A 237 12.28 22.96 -30.19
C ASP A 237 12.30 24.47 -30.48
N ASN A 238 13.36 25.16 -30.01
CA ASN A 238 13.69 26.57 -30.24
C ASN A 238 12.64 27.66 -29.89
N GLN A 239 12.92 28.41 -28.82
CA GLN A 239 13.54 29.74 -29.02
C GLN A 239 14.16 30.28 -27.72
N ASP A 240 15.48 30.46 -27.72
CA ASP A 240 16.19 31.30 -26.75
C ASP A 240 16.11 32.78 -27.15
N THR A 241 15.97 33.66 -26.16
CA THR A 241 16.64 34.98 -26.14
C THR A 241 16.96 35.35 -24.70
N GLN A 242 18.21 35.72 -24.45
CA GLN A 242 18.62 36.47 -23.26
C GLN A 242 18.21 37.95 -23.42
N ASP A 243 18.00 38.67 -22.32
CA ASP A 243 18.88 39.79 -21.95
C ASP A 243 18.52 40.40 -20.58
N ASN A 244 19.43 41.23 -20.07
CA ASN A 244 19.62 41.56 -18.65
C ASN A 244 18.68 42.64 -18.07
N GLU A 245 18.72 42.76 -16.73
CA GLU A 245 18.84 43.99 -15.90
C GLU A 245 18.15 45.28 -16.42
N ASP A 246 17.33 46.00 -15.63
CA ASP A 246 17.80 46.64 -14.38
C ASP A 246 16.67 47.10 -13.40
N ASN A 247 17.11 47.58 -12.24
CA ASN A 247 16.41 48.09 -11.03
C ASN A 247 15.06 48.85 -11.13
N GLU A 248 14.24 48.78 -10.07
CA GLU A 248 13.91 49.98 -9.24
C GLU A 248 13.38 49.64 -7.81
N ASP A 249 13.44 50.64 -6.92
CA ASP A 249 13.54 50.59 -5.44
C ASP A 249 12.38 50.01 -4.58
N ASN A 250 12.71 49.70 -3.32
CA ASN A 250 11.77 49.53 -2.20
C ASN A 250 11.26 50.88 -1.66
N GLN A 251 10.01 50.94 -1.20
CA GLN A 251 9.66 51.76 -0.03
C GLN A 251 8.48 51.19 0.78
N ASP A 252 8.48 51.46 2.08
CA ASP A 252 7.77 50.71 3.11
C ASP A 252 6.24 50.88 3.12
N ASN A 253 5.54 49.98 3.82
CA ASN A 253 4.63 50.34 4.92
C ASN A 253 4.23 49.11 5.77
N GLU A 254 4.34 49.21 7.10
CA GLU A 254 4.02 48.13 8.05
C GLU A 254 2.59 48.25 8.64
N GLU A 255 1.57 47.52 8.15
CA GLU A 255 0.27 47.49 8.88
C GLU A 255 -0.70 46.28 8.71
N ASP A 256 -0.25 45.01 8.67
CA ASP A 256 -1.23 43.86 8.75
C ASP A 256 -0.78 42.59 9.52
N GLN A 257 0.20 42.66 10.42
CA GLN A 257 0.67 41.45 11.15
C GLN A 257 -0.33 40.83 12.15
N ASN A 258 -1.51 41.44 12.36
CA ASN A 258 -2.47 41.04 13.40
C ASN A 258 -3.78 40.42 12.84
N SER A 259 -4.11 40.58 11.56
CA SER A 259 -5.28 39.91 10.97
C SER A 259 -4.99 38.42 10.69
N ASP A 260 -3.81 38.11 10.14
CA ASP A 260 -3.48 36.76 9.67
C ASP A 260 -3.23 35.74 10.78
N LYS A 261 -2.69 36.14 11.93
CA LYS A 261 -2.56 35.23 13.10
C LYS A 261 -3.93 34.74 13.61
N LYS A 262 -5.01 35.51 13.39
CA LYS A 262 -6.39 35.07 13.65
C LYS A 262 -6.97 34.25 12.48
N LYS A 263 -6.67 34.57 11.21
CA LYS A 263 -7.09 33.77 10.05
C LYS A 263 -6.49 32.37 10.06
N LYS A 264 -5.16 32.21 10.29
CA LYS A 264 -4.48 30.91 10.41
C LYS A 264 -5.12 30.02 11.49
N LYS A 265 -5.19 30.50 12.74
CA LYS A 265 -5.83 29.75 13.86
C LYS A 265 -7.30 29.38 13.63
N LYS A 266 -8.02 30.05 12.72
CA LYS A 266 -9.38 29.64 12.30
C LYS A 266 -9.36 28.60 11.17
N LYS A 267 -8.48 28.76 10.16
CA LYS A 267 -8.25 27.75 9.10
C LYS A 267 -7.79 26.41 9.69
N ASP A 268 -6.85 26.42 10.63
CA ASP A 268 -6.30 25.21 11.25
C ASP A 268 -7.34 24.49 12.13
N LYS A 269 -8.21 25.23 12.81
CA LYS A 269 -9.35 24.65 13.54
C LYS A 269 -10.42 24.07 12.62
N ASN A 270 -10.72 24.70 11.49
CA ASN A 270 -11.68 24.15 10.52
C ASN A 270 -11.14 22.87 9.86
N LYS A 271 -9.89 22.87 9.37
CA LYS A 271 -9.23 21.67 8.80
C LYS A 271 -9.28 20.47 9.76
N LYS A 272 -9.14 20.73 11.08
CA LYS A 272 -9.15 19.68 12.09
C LYS A 272 -10.54 19.08 12.39
N HIS A 273 -11.63 19.72 11.97
CA HIS A 273 -12.98 19.13 11.98
C HIS A 273 -13.39 18.52 10.63
N GLU A 274 -12.67 18.84 9.56
CA GLU A 274 -12.94 18.37 8.19
C GLU A 274 -12.39 16.95 7.94
N LEU A 275 -11.39 16.52 8.72
CA LEU A 275 -10.69 15.23 8.61
C LEU A 275 -11.28 14.08 9.45
N ASP A 276 -12.30 14.34 10.27
CA ASP A 276 -13.01 13.33 11.07
C ASP A 276 -14.38 12.96 10.44
N GLY A 277 -14.65 13.40 9.21
CA GLY A 277 -15.92 13.20 8.49
C GLY A 277 -15.89 12.07 7.46
N VAL A 278 -17.05 11.45 7.21
CA VAL A 278 -17.24 10.52 6.09
C VAL A 278 -17.29 11.32 4.78
N LEU A 279 -16.13 11.47 4.15
CA LEU A 279 -16.03 11.91 2.75
C LEU A 279 -16.22 10.71 1.83
N GLU A 280 -17.17 10.80 0.90
CA GLU A 280 -17.40 9.81 -0.16
C GLU A 280 -16.22 9.80 -1.15
N GLY A 281 -15.18 9.02 -0.84
CA GLY A 281 -14.02 8.82 -1.69
C GLY A 281 -14.10 7.49 -2.44
N MET A 282 -13.31 7.34 -3.50
CA MET A 282 -13.27 6.14 -4.35
C MET A 282 -12.80 4.85 -3.64
N ASN A 283 -12.36 4.97 -2.37
CA ASN A 283 -11.78 3.92 -1.53
C ASN A 283 -12.73 3.48 -0.38
N GLU A 284 -14.03 3.84 -0.42
CA GLU A 284 -15.02 3.45 0.61
C GLU A 284 -15.86 2.20 0.25
N PHE A 285 -16.17 1.35 1.25
CA PHE A 285 -16.78 0.02 1.08
C PHE A 285 -17.24 -0.57 2.44
N TYR A 286 -18.06 -1.62 2.44
CA TYR A 286 -18.59 -2.36 3.63
C TYR A 286 -19.13 -1.51 4.81
N GLY A 287 -19.37 -0.20 4.63
CA GLY A 287 -19.91 0.68 5.66
C GLY A 287 -18.90 0.97 6.77
N ARG A 288 -17.67 1.36 6.43
CA ARG A 288 -16.70 1.84 7.42
C ARG A 288 -17.17 3.17 7.99
N ALA A 289 -16.66 3.53 9.17
CA ALA A 289 -17.03 4.79 9.80
C ALA A 289 -16.30 6.03 9.22
N TRP A 290 -15.38 5.83 8.27
CA TRP A 290 -14.52 6.88 7.69
C TRP A 290 -13.72 6.36 6.49
N THR A 291 -13.50 7.23 5.49
CA THR A 291 -12.53 7.01 4.39
C THR A 291 -11.17 7.61 4.74
N LEU A 292 -11.19 8.82 5.31
CA LEU A 292 -10.03 9.53 5.84
C LEU A 292 -10.16 9.65 7.37
N LYS A 293 -9.05 9.54 8.09
CA LYS A 293 -8.99 9.72 9.54
C LYS A 293 -7.60 10.17 9.98
N ASN A 294 -7.53 11.23 10.79
CA ASN A 294 -6.24 11.81 11.20
C ASN A 294 -5.42 10.84 12.07
N VAL A 295 -4.25 10.43 11.58
CA VAL A 295 -3.25 9.61 12.28
C VAL A 295 -2.15 10.50 12.84
N LYS A 296 -1.73 10.27 14.09
CA LYS A 296 -0.49 10.84 14.62
C LYS A 296 0.73 10.04 14.14
N THR A 297 1.72 10.73 13.61
CA THR A 297 3.09 10.25 13.45
C THR A 297 3.96 10.73 14.61
N PHE A 298 5.22 10.31 14.64
CA PHE A 298 6.26 11.03 15.37
C PHE A 298 6.58 12.36 14.68
N ASP A 299 7.04 13.33 15.46
CA ASP A 299 7.68 14.55 14.95
C ASP A 299 9.19 14.26 14.72
N PRO A 300 9.86 14.92 13.74
CA PRO A 300 11.30 14.77 13.55
C PRO A 300 12.11 15.26 14.76
N ILE A 301 13.25 14.62 15.03
CA ILE A 301 14.16 15.01 16.11
C ILE A 301 15.13 16.07 15.58
N ASP A 302 14.99 17.33 16.01
CA ASP A 302 15.84 18.45 15.60
C ASP A 302 17.36 18.20 15.82
N ALA A 303 17.71 17.41 16.84
CA ALA A 303 19.09 17.02 17.13
C ALA A 303 19.69 16.01 16.12
N PHE A 304 18.84 15.33 15.34
CA PHE A 304 19.22 14.37 14.29
C PHE A 304 18.64 14.81 12.93
N PRO A 305 19.14 15.92 12.34
CA PRO A 305 18.63 16.42 11.07
C PRO A 305 18.65 15.32 9.99
N GLN A 306 17.63 15.34 9.14
CA GLN A 306 17.50 14.41 8.02
C GLN A 306 18.71 14.56 7.09
N ALA A 307 19.51 13.50 6.97
CA ALA A 307 20.80 13.54 6.29
C ALA A 307 20.75 13.04 4.83
N TYR A 308 19.55 12.94 4.24
CA TYR A 308 19.28 12.28 2.96
C TYR A 308 18.14 13.00 2.22
N ASP A 309 18.25 13.17 0.91
CA ASP A 309 17.22 13.84 0.11
C ASP A 309 16.12 12.84 -0.30
N ARG A 310 14.95 12.98 0.34
CA ARG A 310 13.84 12.03 0.25
C ARG A 310 12.70 12.59 -0.60
N SER A 311 12.60 12.08 -1.83
CA SER A 311 11.47 12.29 -2.73
C SER A 311 10.14 11.89 -2.06
N PRO A 312 9.06 12.70 -2.10
CA PRO A 312 7.76 12.32 -1.53
C PRO A 312 7.09 11.15 -2.23
N ALA A 313 6.32 10.34 -1.49
CA ALA A 313 5.47 9.27 -2.05
C ALA A 313 4.01 9.32 -1.55
N PRO A 314 3.23 10.34 -1.97
CA PRO A 314 1.87 10.55 -1.50
C PRO A 314 0.83 9.60 -2.12
N ASP A 315 1.16 8.91 -3.22
CA ASP A 315 0.27 7.95 -3.87
C ASP A 315 0.49 6.53 -3.32
N LEU A 316 1.75 6.12 -3.08
CA LEU A 316 2.12 4.81 -2.52
C LEU A 316 1.93 4.74 -0.99
N HIS A 317 2.20 5.83 -0.28
CA HIS A 317 2.04 5.93 1.17
C HIS A 317 1.14 7.12 1.54
N PRO A 318 -0.13 7.10 1.10
CA PRO A 318 -1.08 8.18 1.38
C PRO A 318 -1.33 8.28 2.89
N GLN A 319 -1.26 9.51 3.40
CA GLN A 319 -1.46 9.78 4.82
C GLN A 319 -2.95 9.86 5.16
N ASN A 320 -3.30 9.46 6.40
CA ASN A 320 -4.66 9.49 6.94
C ASN A 320 -5.70 8.60 6.23
N GLU A 321 -5.28 7.67 5.36
CA GLU A 321 -6.15 6.65 4.78
C GLU A 321 -5.41 5.31 4.62
N ILE A 322 -6.15 4.26 4.26
CA ILE A 322 -5.59 2.96 3.96
C ILE A 322 -6.07 2.56 2.55
N PRO A 323 -5.20 2.55 1.53
CA PRO A 323 -5.59 2.23 0.16
C PRO A 323 -6.11 0.80 -0.01
N THR A 324 -6.82 0.56 -1.11
CA THR A 324 -7.28 -0.78 -1.52
C THR A 324 -6.52 -1.24 -2.76
N MET A 325 -6.02 -2.47 -2.74
CA MET A 325 -5.28 -3.08 -3.85
C MET A 325 -6.01 -4.33 -4.35
N HIS A 326 -6.45 -4.30 -5.60
CA HIS A 326 -6.96 -5.46 -6.33
C HIS A 326 -5.85 -6.06 -7.19
N VAL A 327 -5.59 -7.35 -7.00
CA VAL A 327 -4.68 -8.17 -7.81
C VAL A 327 -5.54 -9.08 -8.69
N GLN A 328 -5.35 -9.02 -10.01
CA GLN A 328 -6.05 -9.86 -10.99
C GLN A 328 -5.06 -10.72 -11.76
N ALA A 329 -5.22 -12.04 -11.71
CA ALA A 329 -4.36 -13.00 -12.39
C ALA A 329 -5.14 -14.28 -12.74
N PRO A 330 -4.66 -15.14 -13.66
CA PRO A 330 -5.30 -16.42 -13.92
C PRO A 330 -5.50 -17.24 -12.64
N GLN A 331 -6.73 -17.67 -12.36
CA GLN A 331 -7.04 -18.37 -11.10
C GLN A 331 -6.18 -19.62 -10.90
N SER A 332 -5.87 -20.34 -12.00
CA SER A 332 -4.98 -21.50 -12.00
C SER A 332 -3.53 -21.17 -11.59
N ASP A 333 -3.08 -19.93 -11.75
CA ASP A 333 -1.75 -19.49 -11.30
C ASP A 333 -1.77 -19.02 -9.84
N ILE A 334 -2.85 -18.37 -9.41
CA ILE A 334 -3.11 -18.09 -7.98
C ILE A 334 -3.24 -19.39 -7.16
N ASP A 335 -3.89 -20.41 -7.72
CA ASP A 335 -4.05 -21.72 -7.09
C ASP A 335 -2.70 -22.47 -7.01
N LYS A 336 -1.84 -22.39 -8.04
CA LYS A 336 -0.46 -22.89 -7.97
C LYS A 336 0.36 -22.14 -6.91
N LEU A 337 0.27 -20.81 -6.88
CA LEU A 337 1.02 -19.96 -5.95
C LEU A 337 0.69 -20.28 -4.49
N HIS A 338 -0.59 -20.53 -4.18
CA HIS A 338 -1.03 -20.91 -2.84
C HIS A 338 -0.87 -22.42 -2.53
N GLY A 339 -0.97 -23.28 -3.54
CA GLY A 339 -0.81 -24.74 -3.40
C GLY A 339 0.65 -25.15 -3.19
N TYR A 340 1.57 -24.57 -3.97
CA TYR A 340 3.01 -24.82 -3.90
C TYR A 340 3.74 -23.78 -3.05
N TYR A 341 3.14 -23.36 -1.94
CA TYR A 341 3.54 -22.21 -1.12
C TYR A 341 4.99 -22.24 -0.57
N LEU A 342 5.71 -23.36 -0.64
CA LEU A 342 7.13 -23.47 -0.26
C LEU A 342 8.12 -23.26 -1.43
N GLN A 343 7.62 -23.17 -2.66
CA GLN A 343 8.42 -22.97 -3.89
C GLN A 343 8.53 -21.48 -4.26
N ASP A 344 9.63 -21.10 -4.90
CA ASP A 344 9.80 -19.76 -5.46
C ASP A 344 9.18 -19.66 -6.86
N LEU A 345 7.87 -19.37 -6.89
CA LEU A 345 7.09 -19.14 -8.10
C LEU A 345 6.75 -17.64 -8.21
N ASP A 346 6.88 -17.08 -9.41
CA ASP A 346 6.34 -15.76 -9.75
C ASP A 346 5.46 -15.81 -11.01
N TYR A 347 4.35 -15.08 -10.96
CA TYR A 347 3.33 -15.02 -12.01
C TYR A 347 3.09 -13.57 -12.44
N LYS A 348 2.42 -13.41 -13.58
CA LYS A 348 1.93 -12.09 -14.02
C LYS A 348 0.58 -11.79 -13.39
N ALA A 349 0.44 -10.57 -12.88
CA ALA A 349 -0.81 -10.03 -12.37
C ALA A 349 -0.97 -8.58 -12.81
N ASN A 350 -2.23 -8.16 -12.97
CA ASN A 350 -2.59 -6.76 -13.11
C ASN A 350 -2.98 -6.22 -11.74
N ILE A 351 -2.46 -5.06 -11.36
CA ILE A 351 -2.75 -4.42 -10.08
C ILE A 351 -3.60 -3.17 -10.33
N THR A 352 -4.71 -3.04 -9.61
CA THR A 352 -5.45 -1.77 -9.48
C THR A 352 -5.32 -1.30 -8.04
N TYR A 353 -4.78 -0.11 -7.84
CA TYR A 353 -4.52 0.49 -6.54
C TYR A 353 -5.35 1.75 -6.36
N ILE A 354 -6.12 1.82 -5.28
CA ILE A 354 -7.19 2.79 -5.08
C ILE A 354 -6.91 3.57 -3.79
N THR A 355 -6.75 4.88 -3.92
CA THR A 355 -6.74 5.84 -2.81
C THR A 355 -8.05 6.64 -2.81
N SER A 356 -8.26 7.49 -1.82
CA SER A 356 -9.40 8.43 -1.78
C SER A 356 -9.47 9.36 -3.01
N LYS A 357 -8.35 9.57 -3.71
CA LYS A 357 -8.17 10.57 -4.77
C LYS A 357 -7.81 10.01 -6.14
N LYS A 358 -7.24 8.81 -6.22
CA LYS A 358 -6.68 8.23 -7.45
C LYS A 358 -6.98 6.74 -7.57
N VAL A 359 -7.08 6.29 -8.82
CA VAL A 359 -7.03 4.88 -9.20
C VAL A 359 -5.81 4.71 -10.11
N LEU A 360 -4.91 3.80 -9.77
CA LEU A 360 -3.64 3.56 -10.46
C LEU A 360 -3.60 2.11 -10.97
N HIS A 361 -3.15 1.90 -12.21
CA HIS A 361 -3.21 0.61 -12.88
C HIS A 361 -1.82 0.14 -13.35
N TYR A 362 -1.46 -1.09 -12.98
CA TYR A 362 -0.16 -1.70 -13.28
C TYR A 362 -0.34 -3.07 -13.94
N VAL A 363 -0.36 -3.07 -15.26
CA VAL A 363 -0.39 -4.30 -16.07
C VAL A 363 0.95 -5.04 -15.96
N ASP A 364 0.94 -6.36 -16.08
CA ASP A 364 2.16 -7.17 -16.21
C ASP A 364 3.13 -7.13 -15.01
N THR A 365 2.62 -6.79 -13.83
CA THR A 365 3.35 -6.82 -12.56
C THR A 365 3.77 -8.26 -12.23
N LYS A 366 5.01 -8.46 -11.76
CA LYS A 366 5.42 -9.75 -11.17
C LYS A 366 4.82 -9.90 -9.77
N PHE A 367 4.10 -10.98 -9.52
CA PHE A 367 3.45 -11.30 -8.25
C PHE A 367 3.92 -12.67 -7.74
N LYS A 368 4.36 -12.74 -6.48
CA LYS A 368 4.92 -13.95 -5.85
C LYS A 368 4.65 -14.01 -4.35
N LEU A 369 4.94 -15.14 -3.70
CA LEU A 369 4.93 -15.22 -2.24
C LEU A 369 6.17 -14.57 -1.61
N GLY A 370 5.96 -13.84 -0.52
CA GLY A 370 6.99 -13.14 0.25
C GLY A 370 7.51 -13.94 1.44
N GLY A 371 8.77 -13.68 1.80
CA GLY A 371 9.45 -14.25 2.98
C GLY A 371 9.83 -15.73 2.85
N ARG A 372 10.48 -16.25 3.90
CA ARG A 372 10.90 -17.66 4.02
C ARG A 372 9.93 -18.40 4.94
N THR A 373 10.10 -18.26 6.26
CA THR A 373 9.27 -18.98 7.25
C THR A 373 7.81 -18.53 7.26
N THR A 374 7.52 -17.27 6.92
CA THR A 374 6.15 -16.73 6.81
C THR A 374 5.29 -17.45 5.78
N ARG A 375 5.89 -18.23 4.87
CA ARG A 375 5.15 -19.11 3.93
C ARG A 375 4.46 -20.29 4.63
N TYR A 376 4.91 -20.67 5.84
CA TYR A 376 4.17 -21.64 6.65
C TYR A 376 2.86 -21.07 7.21
N TYR A 377 2.65 -19.74 7.24
CA TYR A 377 1.43 -19.16 7.78
C TYR A 377 0.21 -19.49 6.90
N THR A 378 -1.01 -19.41 7.44
CA THR A 378 -2.24 -19.60 6.67
C THR A 378 -2.57 -18.37 5.83
N LYS A 379 -2.38 -17.18 6.41
CA LYS A 379 -2.36 -15.88 5.72
C LYS A 379 -0.95 -15.64 5.17
N LEU A 380 -0.78 -15.88 3.88
CA LEU A 380 0.52 -15.76 3.20
C LEU A 380 0.90 -14.30 2.96
N ALA A 381 2.20 -14.00 3.01
CA ALA A 381 2.75 -12.71 2.57
C ALA A 381 3.04 -12.73 1.06
N TYR A 382 3.06 -11.55 0.42
CA TYR A 382 3.29 -11.41 -1.02
C TYR A 382 4.43 -10.45 -1.34
N GLY A 383 5.01 -10.60 -2.53
CA GLY A 383 5.97 -9.68 -3.13
C GLY A 383 5.49 -9.23 -4.51
N LEU A 384 5.62 -7.94 -4.78
CA LEU A 384 5.29 -7.28 -6.04
C LEU A 384 6.56 -6.73 -6.69
N SER A 385 6.59 -6.67 -8.01
CA SER A 385 7.59 -5.89 -8.76
C SER A 385 6.92 -5.28 -9.98
N LEU A 386 6.65 -3.97 -9.88
CA LEU A 386 5.97 -3.18 -10.91
C LEU A 386 6.83 -3.09 -12.20
N PRO A 387 6.24 -2.78 -13.37
CA PRO A 387 6.99 -2.48 -14.59
C PRO A 387 8.10 -1.43 -14.40
N LYS A 388 9.04 -1.33 -15.36
CA LYS A 388 10.08 -0.28 -15.30
C LYS A 388 9.52 1.12 -15.57
N HIS A 389 8.65 1.23 -16.56
CA HIS A 389 8.12 2.50 -17.08
C HIS A 389 6.78 2.90 -16.44
N ASN A 390 6.18 2.03 -15.63
CA ASN A 390 4.96 2.29 -14.88
C ASN A 390 5.20 1.80 -13.43
N ASN A 391 5.45 2.74 -12.53
CA ASN A 391 5.84 2.52 -11.13
C ASN A 391 5.01 3.43 -10.20
N MET A 392 5.18 3.33 -8.88
CA MET A 392 4.39 4.12 -7.92
C MET A 392 5.33 5.00 -7.11
N ASP A 393 5.24 6.32 -7.30
CA ASP A 393 6.16 7.32 -6.73
C ASP A 393 7.65 6.96 -6.90
N GLY A 394 8.02 6.49 -8.10
CA GLY A 394 9.38 6.02 -8.42
C GLY A 394 9.71 4.61 -7.92
N VAL A 395 8.97 4.07 -6.95
CA VAL A 395 9.26 2.78 -6.29
C VAL A 395 8.69 1.60 -7.10
N ARG A 396 9.44 0.49 -7.13
CA ARG A 396 9.13 -0.68 -7.97
C ARG A 396 8.96 -2.01 -7.23
N LYS A 397 9.83 -2.34 -6.26
CA LYS A 397 9.75 -3.58 -5.48
C LYS A 397 9.00 -3.32 -4.16
N LEU A 398 7.87 -3.99 -3.96
CA LEU A 398 7.02 -3.84 -2.76
C LEU A 398 6.78 -5.20 -2.09
N LYS A 399 6.66 -5.21 -0.76
CA LYS A 399 6.36 -6.39 0.07
C LYS A 399 5.04 -6.15 0.80
N LEU A 400 4.13 -7.11 0.72
CA LEU A 400 2.85 -7.14 1.45
C LEU A 400 2.97 -8.16 2.58
N ARG A 401 3.12 -7.70 3.83
CA ARG A 401 3.18 -8.59 4.99
C ARG A 401 1.80 -8.91 5.53
N ALA A 402 1.63 -10.18 5.90
CA ALA A 402 0.40 -10.69 6.51
C ALA A 402 0.23 -10.34 8.00
N CYS A 403 1.29 -9.88 8.67
CA CYS A 403 1.36 -9.58 10.11
C CYS A 403 1.04 -10.74 11.08
N GLY A 404 0.99 -12.00 10.61
CA GLY A 404 0.56 -13.15 11.43
C GLY A 404 1.35 -13.43 12.72
N ALA A 405 2.57 -12.91 12.85
CA ALA A 405 3.33 -12.97 14.09
C ALA A 405 2.83 -11.95 15.14
N ASP A 406 2.62 -10.68 14.73
CA ASP A 406 2.34 -9.54 15.61
C ASP A 406 0.83 -9.25 15.71
N PRO A 407 0.16 -9.54 16.84
CA PRO A 407 -1.28 -9.28 16.99
C PRO A 407 -1.62 -7.79 17.14
N THR A 408 -0.63 -6.88 17.11
CA THR A 408 -0.84 -5.43 17.06
C THR A 408 -0.80 -4.85 15.64
N TYR A 409 -0.25 -5.58 14.67
CA TYR A 409 0.02 -5.15 13.28
C TYR A 409 0.98 -3.94 13.14
N ILE A 410 1.40 -3.31 14.24
CA ILE A 410 2.09 -2.00 14.23
C ILE A 410 3.53 -2.04 14.74
N ARG A 411 4.07 -3.18 15.18
CA ARG A 411 5.47 -3.24 15.69
C ARG A 411 6.49 -2.77 14.67
N GLU A 412 6.46 -3.37 13.48
CA GLU A 412 7.35 -3.00 12.38
C GLU A 412 7.07 -1.58 11.89
N LYS A 413 5.80 -1.14 11.84
CA LYS A 413 5.48 0.26 11.53
C LYS A 413 6.15 1.21 12.51
N LEU A 414 6.00 0.96 13.81
CA LEU A 414 6.55 1.81 14.87
C LEU A 414 8.08 1.87 14.77
N ALA A 415 8.74 0.76 14.40
CA ALA A 415 10.17 0.71 14.15
C ALA A 415 10.61 1.62 12.99
N TYR A 416 9.96 1.52 11.82
CA TYR A 416 10.30 2.36 10.66
C TYR A 416 9.89 3.84 10.86
N ASP A 417 8.77 4.11 11.51
CA ASP A 417 8.33 5.48 11.82
C ASP A 417 9.29 6.15 12.84
N MET A 418 9.80 5.40 13.82
CA MET A 418 10.85 5.86 14.75
C MET A 418 12.19 6.10 14.02
N LEU A 419 12.58 5.22 13.11
CA LEU A 419 13.81 5.34 12.33
C LEU A 419 13.80 6.61 11.45
N ALA A 420 12.66 6.87 10.78
CA ALA A 420 12.46 8.07 9.98
C ALA A 420 12.45 9.36 10.83
N ALA A 421 11.84 9.34 12.02
CA ALA A 421 11.83 10.47 12.94
C ALA A 421 13.24 10.82 13.47
N ALA A 422 14.13 9.84 13.60
CA ALA A 422 15.55 10.03 13.90
C ALA A 422 16.41 10.40 12.66
N GLY A 423 15.77 10.85 11.58
CA GLY A 423 16.43 11.33 10.36
C GLY A 423 17.24 10.27 9.61
N ARG A 424 17.01 8.98 9.86
CA ARG A 424 17.73 7.85 9.25
C ARG A 424 17.01 7.32 8.01
N PRO A 425 17.73 6.70 7.05
CA PRO A 425 17.12 6.17 5.84
C PRO A 425 16.57 4.77 6.11
N GLY A 426 15.40 4.47 5.57
CA GLY A 426 14.72 3.19 5.75
C GLY A 426 13.28 3.24 5.24
N SER A 427 12.80 2.11 4.69
CA SER A 427 11.57 2.02 3.90
C SER A 427 10.38 2.76 4.52
N ARG A 428 9.61 3.45 3.68
CA ARG A 428 8.29 3.95 4.05
C ARG A 428 7.32 2.79 4.23
N THR A 429 6.34 3.02 5.09
CA THR A 429 5.39 2.00 5.52
C THR A 429 3.98 2.54 5.63
N SER A 430 3.03 1.79 5.07
CA SER A 430 1.60 2.03 5.21
C SER A 430 0.87 0.70 5.36
N PHE A 431 -0.45 0.72 5.35
CA PHE A 431 -1.27 -0.49 5.23
C PHE A 431 -2.05 -0.46 3.92
N VAL A 432 -2.51 -1.62 3.47
CA VAL A 432 -3.33 -1.76 2.27
C VAL A 432 -4.36 -2.87 2.47
N ARG A 433 -5.58 -2.68 1.97
CA ARG A 433 -6.61 -3.72 1.94
C ARG A 433 -6.45 -4.54 0.67
N LEU A 434 -6.12 -5.83 0.80
CA LEU A 434 -5.77 -6.69 -0.31
C LEU A 434 -6.95 -7.53 -0.80
N PHE A 435 -7.18 -7.49 -2.11
CA PHE A 435 -8.06 -8.37 -2.86
C PHE A 435 -7.24 -9.13 -3.91
N ILE A 436 -7.51 -10.43 -4.08
CA ILE A 436 -6.92 -11.24 -5.15
C ILE A 436 -8.05 -11.98 -5.84
N ASN A 437 -8.21 -11.75 -7.15
CA ASN A 437 -9.33 -12.23 -7.96
C ASN A 437 -10.68 -11.98 -7.26
N ASP A 438 -10.86 -10.73 -6.82
CA ASP A 438 -12.06 -10.16 -6.20
C ASP A 438 -12.51 -10.76 -4.86
N ARG A 439 -11.81 -11.78 -4.37
CA ARG A 439 -11.86 -12.24 -2.99
C ARG A 439 -11.01 -11.32 -2.09
N ALA A 440 -11.56 -10.93 -0.95
CA ALA A 440 -10.80 -10.27 0.12
C ALA A 440 -9.78 -11.24 0.74
N PHE A 441 -8.54 -10.77 0.90
CA PHE A 441 -7.45 -11.45 1.63
C PHE A 441 -7.11 -10.75 2.95
N GLY A 442 -7.56 -9.51 3.14
CA GLY A 442 -7.52 -8.80 4.42
C GLY A 442 -6.60 -7.58 4.43
N LEU A 443 -6.17 -7.17 5.63
CA LEU A 443 -5.28 -6.03 5.87
C LEU A 443 -3.82 -6.49 5.77
N PHE A 444 -3.03 -5.81 4.96
CA PHE A 444 -1.60 -6.07 4.79
C PHE A 444 -0.78 -4.83 5.13
N PHE A 445 0.39 -5.04 5.74
CA PHE A 445 1.39 -4.00 5.91
C PHE A 445 2.21 -3.89 4.61
N LEU A 446 2.22 -2.69 4.03
CA LEU A 446 2.84 -2.36 2.75
C LEU A 446 4.17 -1.66 3.01
N ILE A 447 5.27 -2.24 2.52
CA ILE A 447 6.62 -1.75 2.70
C ILE A 447 7.44 -1.83 1.41
N GLU A 448 8.23 -0.80 1.14
CA GLU A 448 9.20 -0.71 0.03
C GLU A 448 10.35 -1.71 0.25
N LYS A 449 10.86 -2.39 -0.80
CA LYS A 449 12.15 -3.10 -0.69
C LYS A 449 13.27 -2.22 -1.21
N TYR A 450 14.41 -2.23 -0.51
CA TYR A 450 15.65 -1.60 -0.98
C TYR A 450 16.03 -2.15 -2.36
N ASP A 451 16.10 -1.24 -3.33
CA ASP A 451 16.57 -1.47 -4.69
C ASP A 451 17.17 -0.19 -5.32
N ASP A 452 17.61 -0.29 -6.58
CA ASP A 452 18.14 0.78 -7.45
C ASP A 452 17.18 1.97 -7.67
N ASN A 453 15.90 1.81 -7.35
CA ASN A 453 14.87 2.83 -7.44
C ASN A 453 14.56 3.40 -6.04
N TRP A 454 14.55 2.56 -5.00
CA TRP A 454 14.40 3.01 -3.61
C TRP A 454 15.56 3.89 -3.15
N MET A 455 16.82 3.48 -3.38
CA MET A 455 18.00 4.28 -2.98
C MET A 455 17.96 5.68 -3.61
N ARG A 456 17.56 5.75 -4.88
CA ARG A 456 17.29 6.99 -5.62
C ARG A 456 16.18 7.86 -5.00
N GLN A 457 15.05 7.28 -4.56
CA GLN A 457 13.97 8.05 -3.92
C GLN A 457 14.29 8.45 -2.47
N GLU A 458 15.14 7.71 -1.78
CA GLU A 458 15.45 7.90 -0.36
C GLU A 458 16.64 8.84 -0.12
N LEU A 459 17.68 8.74 -0.97
CA LEU A 459 18.98 9.38 -0.79
C LEU A 459 19.23 10.51 -1.80
N GLY A 460 18.71 10.36 -3.02
CA GLY A 460 19.02 11.19 -4.18
C GLY A 460 17.87 12.04 -4.72
N GLY A 461 16.91 12.43 -3.88
CA GLY A 461 15.81 13.34 -4.25
C GLY A 461 14.84 12.78 -5.30
N GLY A 462 14.97 11.51 -5.66
CA GLY A 462 14.27 10.89 -6.79
C GLY A 462 14.90 11.16 -8.16
N ASP A 463 16.06 11.82 -8.23
CA ASP A 463 16.72 12.22 -9.47
C ASP A 463 17.06 11.02 -10.37
N LYS A 464 16.84 11.17 -11.66
CA LYS A 464 17.21 10.19 -12.69
C LYS A 464 18.73 10.12 -12.89
N SER A 465 19.49 11.15 -12.51
CA SER A 465 20.96 11.14 -12.59
C SER A 465 21.66 10.36 -11.46
N TYR A 466 20.98 10.15 -10.31
CA TYR A 466 21.57 9.57 -9.09
C TYR A 466 22.42 8.30 -9.35
N ASP A 467 23.69 8.36 -8.94
CA ASP A 467 24.65 7.27 -9.04
C ASP A 467 24.49 6.36 -7.81
N ASN A 468 23.87 5.20 -8.00
CA ASN A 468 23.76 4.21 -6.92
C ASN A 468 25.13 3.57 -6.68
N GLY A 469 25.57 3.47 -5.43
CA GLY A 469 26.69 2.60 -5.06
C GLY A 469 26.30 1.13 -4.84
N ILE A 470 27.20 0.35 -4.25
CA ILE A 470 26.99 -1.08 -4.01
C ILE A 470 26.12 -1.28 -2.75
N LEU A 471 25.08 -2.13 -2.84
CA LEU A 471 24.26 -2.51 -1.70
C LEU A 471 24.55 -3.95 -1.27
N TYR A 472 25.16 -4.13 -0.10
CA TYR A 472 25.45 -5.43 0.50
C TYR A 472 24.33 -5.84 1.48
N GLU A 473 23.77 -7.05 1.33
CA GLU A 473 22.77 -7.65 2.24
C GLU A 473 23.47 -8.68 3.15
N GLY A 474 23.30 -8.56 4.47
CA GLY A 474 23.90 -9.44 5.47
C GLY A 474 22.89 -10.40 6.10
N GLU A 475 23.06 -11.70 5.84
CA GLU A 475 22.23 -12.76 6.43
C GLU A 475 22.87 -13.42 7.68
N GLY A 476 22.04 -14.09 8.48
CA GLY A 476 22.52 -14.88 9.62
C GLY A 476 23.39 -16.08 9.22
N ALA A 477 24.23 -16.56 10.15
CA ALA A 477 25.31 -17.49 9.87
C ALA A 477 24.84 -18.85 9.30
N GLN A 478 25.50 -19.33 8.23
CA GLN A 478 25.10 -20.56 7.54
C GLN A 478 25.70 -21.81 8.21
N LYS A 479 24.86 -22.75 8.68
CA LYS A 479 25.31 -23.98 9.37
C LYS A 479 26.24 -24.90 8.55
N LYS A 480 26.28 -24.77 7.22
CA LYS A 480 27.18 -25.58 6.35
C LYS A 480 28.63 -25.08 6.33
N THR A 481 28.83 -23.76 6.40
CA THR A 481 30.16 -23.12 6.34
C THR A 481 30.61 -22.59 7.70
N HIS A 482 29.68 -22.39 8.64
CA HIS A 482 29.86 -21.65 9.89
C HIS A 482 30.22 -20.16 9.72
N HIS A 483 30.26 -19.66 8.48
CA HIS A 483 30.51 -18.25 8.17
C HIS A 483 29.26 -17.40 8.46
N ALA A 484 29.46 -16.15 8.89
CA ALA A 484 28.42 -15.21 9.28
C ALA A 484 28.60 -13.83 8.61
N ALA A 485 27.53 -13.05 8.50
CA ALA A 485 27.62 -11.63 8.13
C ALA A 485 27.90 -10.74 9.36
N ASP A 486 28.92 -11.09 10.15
CA ASP A 486 29.21 -10.45 11.44
C ASP A 486 30.15 -9.24 11.37
N LEU A 487 30.77 -9.01 10.21
CA LEU A 487 31.83 -8.03 9.92
C LEU A 487 33.21 -8.38 10.53
N SER A 488 33.48 -9.67 10.76
CA SER A 488 34.84 -10.17 11.01
C SER A 488 35.67 -10.13 9.72
N TYR A 489 36.98 -9.85 9.85
CA TYR A 489 37.94 -9.93 8.75
C TYR A 489 38.48 -11.36 8.61
N HIS A 490 38.47 -11.89 7.39
CA HIS A 490 38.88 -13.26 7.08
C HIS A 490 39.95 -13.35 5.97
N GLY A 491 40.74 -12.27 5.81
CA GLY A 491 41.70 -12.14 4.72
C GLY A 491 41.13 -11.40 3.51
N ASP A 492 41.97 -11.20 2.50
CA ASP A 492 41.66 -10.43 1.29
C ASP A 492 40.97 -11.25 0.17
N ASP A 493 40.66 -12.54 0.39
CA ASP A 493 40.01 -13.39 -0.61
C ASP A 493 38.49 -13.19 -0.64
N PRO A 494 37.90 -12.65 -1.73
CA PRO A 494 36.45 -12.50 -1.87
C PRO A 494 35.68 -13.83 -1.88
N SER A 495 36.34 -14.99 -2.06
CA SER A 495 35.69 -16.30 -1.96
C SER A 495 35.11 -16.58 -0.57
N TYR A 496 35.76 -16.08 0.50
CA TYR A 496 35.21 -16.19 1.86
C TYR A 496 33.91 -15.42 1.97
N TYR A 497 33.91 -14.13 1.63
CA TYR A 497 32.74 -13.26 1.78
C TYR A 497 31.58 -13.72 0.87
N LYS A 498 31.88 -14.20 -0.34
CA LYS A 498 30.89 -14.81 -1.25
C LYS A 498 30.33 -16.16 -0.79
N SER A 499 31.08 -16.94 0.01
CA SER A 499 30.62 -18.20 0.62
C SER A 499 30.09 -18.04 2.05
N SER A 500 30.23 -16.83 2.60
CA SER A 500 29.59 -16.40 3.83
C SER A 500 28.12 -16.04 3.62
N ALA A 501 27.51 -15.40 4.60
CA ALA A 501 26.13 -14.97 4.55
C ALA A 501 25.93 -13.57 3.91
N TYR A 502 26.94 -13.02 3.23
CA TYR A 502 26.80 -11.78 2.44
C TYR A 502 26.33 -12.03 1.00
N THR A 503 25.49 -11.13 0.50
CA THR A 503 25.21 -11.02 -0.94
C THR A 503 25.30 -9.57 -1.41
N ILE A 504 25.62 -9.36 -2.69
CA ILE A 504 25.43 -8.06 -3.34
C ILE A 504 23.98 -8.02 -3.80
N ALA A 505 23.14 -7.27 -3.10
CA ALA A 505 21.69 -7.19 -3.36
C ALA A 505 21.37 -6.27 -4.53
N GLU A 506 22.08 -5.15 -4.65
CA GLU A 506 22.07 -4.30 -5.85
C GLU A 506 23.49 -3.94 -6.26
N LYS A 507 23.66 -3.75 -7.57
CA LYS A 507 24.92 -3.35 -8.21
C LYS A 507 25.03 -1.82 -8.25
N PRO A 508 26.26 -1.28 -8.33
CA PRO A 508 26.41 0.15 -8.52
C PRO A 508 25.98 0.56 -9.94
N SER A 509 25.59 1.82 -10.10
CA SER A 509 25.29 2.45 -11.39
C SER A 509 26.54 2.52 -12.29
N GLN A 510 27.74 2.67 -11.71
CA GLN A 510 29.03 2.66 -12.41
C GLN A 510 30.01 1.62 -11.84
N GLY A 511 30.90 1.11 -12.69
CA GLY A 511 31.98 0.21 -12.28
C GLY A 511 31.57 -1.25 -12.04
N ASN A 512 32.36 -1.97 -11.25
CA ASN A 512 32.19 -3.41 -10.99
C ASN A 512 31.61 -3.68 -9.61
N ALA A 513 30.62 -4.58 -9.55
CA ALA A 513 30.08 -5.09 -8.29
C ALA A 513 31.01 -6.16 -7.67
N THR A 514 31.93 -5.73 -6.80
CA THR A 514 32.86 -6.60 -6.06
C THR A 514 32.59 -6.54 -4.55
N PHE A 515 33.32 -7.34 -3.77
CA PHE A 515 33.29 -7.29 -2.30
C PHE A 515 34.39 -6.40 -1.71
N ASP A 516 35.22 -5.76 -2.54
CA ASP A 516 36.51 -5.22 -2.10
C ASP A 516 36.37 -4.10 -1.05
N ALA A 517 35.31 -3.28 -1.13
CA ALA A 517 34.98 -2.27 -0.12
C ALA A 517 34.56 -2.89 1.23
N LEU A 518 33.79 -3.99 1.20
CA LEU A 518 33.41 -4.74 2.41
C LEU A 518 34.63 -5.44 3.03
N ILE A 519 35.54 -5.97 2.21
CA ILE A 519 36.80 -6.57 2.65
C ILE A 519 37.68 -5.50 3.31
N ALA A 520 37.87 -4.36 2.66
CA ALA A 520 38.61 -3.23 3.21
C ALA A 520 37.99 -2.72 4.53
N PHE A 521 36.66 -2.65 4.64
CA PHE A 521 35.98 -2.22 5.86
C PHE A 521 36.13 -3.22 7.01
N THR A 522 35.96 -4.52 6.78
CA THR A 522 36.20 -5.55 7.81
C THR A 522 37.66 -5.56 8.27
N LYS A 523 38.61 -5.41 7.34
CA LYS A 523 40.05 -5.25 7.62
C LYS A 523 40.34 -3.99 8.45
N PHE A 524 39.65 -2.90 8.17
CA PHE A 524 39.72 -1.67 8.97
C PHE A 524 39.18 -1.90 10.39
N ILE A 525 38.02 -2.56 10.56
CA ILE A 525 37.47 -2.93 11.88
C ILE A 525 38.48 -3.76 12.69
N ASP A 526 39.09 -4.80 12.11
CA ASP A 526 40.08 -5.63 12.81
C ASP A 526 41.37 -4.86 13.16
N THR A 527 41.81 -3.96 12.26
CA THR A 527 42.92 -3.04 12.53
C THR A 527 42.61 -2.14 13.73
N GLN A 528 41.41 -1.55 13.79
CA GLN A 528 40.95 -0.71 14.90
C GLN A 528 40.81 -1.51 16.20
N LEU A 529 40.26 -2.73 16.16
CA LEU A 529 40.21 -3.65 17.30
C LEU A 529 41.59 -4.07 17.79
N THR A 530 42.62 -4.05 16.93
CA THR A 530 44.00 -4.34 17.30
C THR A 530 44.71 -3.12 17.87
N LEU A 531 44.49 -1.93 17.32
CA LEU A 531 44.95 -0.66 17.89
C LEU A 531 44.37 -0.40 19.29
N GLN A 532 43.07 -0.68 19.50
CA GLN A 532 42.40 -0.50 20.79
C GLN A 532 42.89 -1.44 21.90
N LYS A 533 43.61 -2.52 21.57
CA LYS A 533 44.31 -3.38 22.55
C LYS A 533 45.66 -2.81 22.97
N ASN A 534 46.23 -1.89 22.19
CA ASN A 534 47.53 -1.27 22.48
C ASN A 534 47.35 -0.06 23.40
N THR A 535 47.72 -0.22 24.67
CA THR A 535 47.59 0.80 25.71
C THR A 535 48.47 2.04 25.52
N THR A 536 49.34 2.07 24.50
CA THR A 536 50.16 3.26 24.15
C THR A 536 49.84 3.82 22.76
N ALA A 537 48.75 3.40 22.11
CA ALA A 537 48.32 3.97 20.84
C ALA A 537 47.53 5.28 21.05
N ASP A 538 47.85 6.32 20.28
CA ASP A 538 47.00 7.51 20.20
C ASP A 538 45.77 7.21 19.35
N LEU A 539 44.59 7.33 19.96
CA LEU A 539 43.30 7.10 19.31
C LEU A 539 42.59 8.40 18.89
N ASN A 540 43.12 9.59 19.22
CA ASN A 540 42.42 10.86 19.01
C ASN A 540 42.06 11.13 17.54
N GLY A 541 42.94 10.77 16.60
CA GLY A 541 42.68 10.90 15.17
C GLY A 541 41.67 9.90 14.60
N THR A 542 41.34 8.82 15.33
CA THR A 542 40.58 7.70 14.74
C THR A 542 39.11 8.03 14.48
N VAL A 543 38.47 8.95 15.23
CA VAL A 543 37.07 9.35 14.96
C VAL A 543 36.93 9.98 13.56
N ALA A 544 37.91 10.78 13.13
CA ALA A 544 37.92 11.37 11.79
C ALA A 544 38.22 10.31 10.71
N GLU A 545 38.98 9.27 11.03
CA GLU A 545 39.21 8.14 10.13
C GLU A 545 37.96 7.27 9.97
N TRP A 546 37.30 6.88 11.07
CA TRP A 546 36.07 6.08 11.06
C TRP A 546 34.97 6.70 10.18
N ASN A 547 34.82 8.03 10.19
CA ASN A 547 33.83 8.73 9.38
C ASN A 547 34.10 8.71 7.85
N LYS A 548 35.30 8.28 7.41
CA LYS A 548 35.60 8.02 5.98
C LYS A 548 35.09 6.66 5.53
N HIS A 549 34.99 5.69 6.45
CA HIS A 549 34.62 4.31 6.16
C HIS A 549 33.17 3.99 6.52
N LEU A 550 32.54 4.75 7.42
CA LEU A 550 31.19 4.53 7.93
C LEU A 550 30.51 5.86 8.30
N ASP A 551 29.19 6.00 8.07
CA ASP A 551 28.36 6.96 8.81
C ASP A 551 28.21 6.50 10.28
N VAL A 552 29.16 6.88 11.12
CA VAL A 552 29.22 6.47 12.53
C VAL A 552 27.99 6.94 13.31
N ASN A 553 27.51 8.16 13.05
CA ASN A 553 26.34 8.71 13.73
C ASN A 553 25.05 8.01 13.28
N GLY A 554 24.90 7.77 11.97
CA GLY A 554 23.79 6.97 11.45
C GLY A 554 23.77 5.56 12.04
N PHE A 555 24.92 4.89 12.09
CA PHE A 555 25.06 3.56 12.70
C PHE A 555 24.69 3.56 14.19
N PHE A 556 25.13 4.54 14.97
CA PHE A 556 24.81 4.63 16.40
C PHE A 556 23.32 4.85 16.67
N ILE A 557 22.66 5.71 15.89
CA ILE A 557 21.20 5.91 16.00
C ILE A 557 20.46 4.60 15.66
N ASN A 558 20.86 3.90 14.59
CA ASN A 558 20.30 2.58 14.24
C ASN A 558 20.50 1.55 15.38
N VAL A 559 21.71 1.44 15.95
CA VAL A 559 22.02 0.50 17.04
C VAL A 559 21.32 0.86 18.36
N ALA A 560 21.18 2.15 18.68
CA ALA A 560 20.45 2.61 19.84
C ALA A 560 18.94 2.30 19.73
N LEU A 561 18.35 2.50 18.53
CA LEU A 561 17.00 2.04 18.23
C LEU A 561 16.87 0.52 18.32
N ASP A 562 17.77 -0.25 17.70
CA ASP A 562 17.78 -1.73 17.75
C ASP A 562 17.85 -2.26 19.20
N PHE A 563 18.64 -1.59 20.05
CA PHE A 563 18.71 -1.85 21.48
C PHE A 563 17.42 -1.49 22.23
N LEU A 564 16.77 -0.35 21.93
CA LEU A 564 15.52 0.09 22.58
C LEU A 564 14.33 -0.80 22.18
N MET A 565 14.18 -1.08 20.89
CA MET A 565 13.18 -1.99 20.33
C MET A 565 13.43 -3.45 20.77
N GLY A 566 14.69 -3.81 21.02
CA GLY A 566 15.11 -5.13 21.47
C GLY A 566 14.86 -6.22 20.45
N SER A 567 15.27 -6.00 19.21
CA SER A 567 14.99 -6.90 18.08
C SER A 567 15.58 -8.29 18.30
N PHE A 568 14.83 -9.34 17.96
CA PHE A 568 15.25 -10.72 18.18
C PHE A 568 16.35 -11.21 17.22
N ASP A 569 16.33 -10.80 15.96
CA ASP A 569 17.10 -11.45 14.88
C ASP A 569 18.10 -10.51 14.16
N ASN A 570 18.08 -9.20 14.44
CA ASN A 570 18.95 -8.22 13.78
C ASN A 570 20.45 -8.44 14.07
N TYR A 571 21.32 -7.68 13.41
CA TYR A 571 22.79 -7.79 13.46
C TYR A 571 23.36 -8.12 14.85
N ILE A 572 22.94 -7.40 15.89
CA ILE A 572 23.40 -7.61 17.27
C ILE A 572 23.10 -9.05 17.75
N GLN A 573 21.89 -9.55 17.51
CA GLN A 573 21.45 -10.87 17.99
C GLN A 573 21.81 -12.03 17.04
N ASN A 574 21.77 -11.88 15.71
CA ASN A 574 21.99 -13.00 14.78
C ASN A 574 22.73 -12.67 13.48
N THR A 575 23.39 -11.51 13.38
CA THR A 575 24.12 -11.08 12.16
C THR A 575 23.22 -10.96 10.91
N ASN A 576 21.91 -10.79 11.09
CA ASN A 576 20.90 -10.83 10.03
C ASN A 576 20.15 -9.48 9.92
N ASN A 577 19.28 -9.35 8.91
CA ASN A 577 18.33 -8.24 8.74
C ASN A 577 18.97 -6.84 8.72
N TYR A 578 20.11 -6.70 8.03
CA TYR A 578 20.75 -5.42 7.78
C TYR A 578 21.38 -5.35 6.40
N PHE A 579 21.61 -4.12 5.93
CA PHE A 579 22.39 -3.84 4.73
C PHE A 579 23.50 -2.83 5.03
N LEU A 580 24.52 -2.84 4.18
CA LEU A 580 25.51 -1.77 4.06
C LEU A 580 25.42 -1.20 2.65
N TYR A 581 25.08 0.09 2.53
CA TYR A 581 25.15 0.82 1.28
C TYR A 581 26.48 1.55 1.19
N GLN A 582 27.21 1.37 0.09
CA GLN A 582 28.38 2.19 -0.25
C GLN A 582 27.88 3.50 -0.85
N ASP A 583 28.07 4.61 -0.15
CA ASP A 583 27.49 5.93 -0.42
C ASP A 583 28.46 6.79 -1.24
N PRO A 584 28.27 6.93 -2.57
CA PRO A 584 29.28 7.56 -3.43
C PRO A 584 29.40 9.07 -3.20
N ASP A 585 28.28 9.75 -2.96
CA ASP A 585 28.23 11.20 -2.70
C ASP A 585 29.06 11.59 -1.47
N HIS A 586 29.12 10.71 -0.48
CA HIS A 586 29.92 10.87 0.73
C HIS A 586 31.23 10.07 0.69
N GLY A 587 31.84 9.95 -0.49
CA GLY A 587 33.20 9.44 -0.65
C GLY A 587 33.33 7.92 -0.55
N ASN A 588 32.26 7.17 -0.83
CA ASN A 588 32.16 5.71 -0.71
C ASN A 588 32.23 5.16 0.73
N ARG A 589 31.96 5.99 1.75
CA ARG A 589 31.72 5.50 3.11
C ARG A 589 30.52 4.54 3.13
N LEU A 590 30.46 3.64 4.11
CA LEU A 590 29.31 2.75 4.27
C LEU A 590 28.21 3.41 5.12
N VAL A 591 26.95 3.21 4.72
CA VAL A 591 25.76 3.58 5.49
C VAL A 591 25.05 2.31 5.91
N TYR A 592 24.82 2.14 7.22
CA TYR A 592 24.13 0.99 7.79
C TYR A 592 22.61 1.19 7.71
N LEU A 593 21.90 0.21 7.14
CA LEU A 593 20.45 0.20 7.02
C LEU A 593 19.85 -0.98 7.79
N ASN A 594 18.95 -0.72 8.74
CA ASN A 594 18.12 -1.78 9.32
C ASN A 594 17.11 -2.35 8.30
N TRP A 595 16.75 -3.62 8.47
CA TRP A 595 15.72 -4.30 7.70
C TRP A 595 14.90 -5.26 8.60
N ASP A 596 13.83 -5.84 8.08
CA ASP A 596 13.00 -6.92 8.66
C ASP A 596 12.67 -6.77 10.17
N MET A 597 12.26 -5.57 10.60
CA MET A 597 12.07 -5.20 12.01
C MET A 597 10.74 -5.69 12.64
N ASP A 598 10.23 -6.85 12.25
CA ASP A 598 8.92 -7.35 12.73
C ASP A 598 8.98 -8.01 14.13
N MET A 599 10.02 -8.80 14.42
CA MET A 599 10.27 -9.36 15.76
C MET A 599 10.96 -8.35 16.70
N THR A 600 10.22 -7.28 17.00
CA THR A 600 10.61 -6.12 17.84
C THR A 600 9.60 -5.88 18.97
N PHE A 601 9.90 -4.97 19.90
CA PHE A 601 9.04 -4.57 21.03
C PHE A 601 8.50 -5.78 21.82
N GLY A 602 9.39 -6.74 22.06
CA GLY A 602 9.07 -7.98 22.77
C GLY A 602 8.10 -8.91 22.06
N ASP A 603 8.04 -8.93 20.72
CA ASP A 603 7.59 -10.13 20.01
C ASP A 603 8.78 -11.00 19.56
N GLY A 604 8.54 -12.30 19.41
CA GLY A 604 9.51 -13.29 18.94
C GLY A 604 9.87 -14.36 19.99
N PRO A 605 10.58 -15.43 19.57
CA PRO A 605 10.90 -16.60 20.39
C PRO A 605 12.09 -16.35 21.36
N ALA A 606 12.15 -15.17 21.97
CA ALA A 606 13.31 -14.65 22.70
C ALA A 606 13.10 -14.59 24.23
N LYS A 607 14.18 -14.69 25.01
CA LYS A 607 14.11 -14.27 26.43
C LYS A 607 14.00 -12.76 26.53
N HIS A 608 12.78 -12.23 26.56
CA HIS A 608 12.53 -10.78 26.67
C HIS A 608 13.23 -10.12 27.86
N LYS A 609 13.43 -10.83 28.99
CA LYS A 609 14.27 -10.37 30.13
C LYS A 609 15.77 -10.18 29.83
N ALA A 610 16.27 -10.75 28.73
CA ALA A 610 17.64 -10.54 28.24
C ALA A 610 17.75 -9.36 27.26
N LEU A 611 16.63 -8.94 26.66
CA LEU A 611 16.57 -7.85 25.67
C LEU A 611 16.12 -6.51 26.30
N ILE A 612 15.26 -6.55 27.32
CA ILE A 612 14.74 -5.36 28.01
C ILE A 612 15.76 -4.68 28.97
N LYS A 613 17.06 -4.90 28.75
CA LYS A 613 18.18 -4.35 29.56
C LYS A 613 18.23 -2.83 29.52
N GLY A 614 18.67 -2.24 30.63
CA GLY A 614 18.95 -0.81 30.77
C GLY A 614 20.36 -0.41 30.33
N ASP A 615 21.36 -1.09 30.89
CA ASP A 615 22.76 -0.93 30.49
C ASP A 615 23.02 -1.69 29.17
N TYR A 616 23.25 -0.94 28.09
CA TYR A 616 23.50 -1.48 26.76
C TYR A 616 24.76 -2.36 26.68
N ARG A 617 25.74 -2.15 27.58
CA ARG A 617 26.98 -2.93 27.66
C ARG A 617 26.71 -4.35 28.19
N THR A 618 25.55 -4.58 28.80
CA THR A 618 25.05 -5.90 29.23
C THR A 618 24.08 -6.54 28.23
N TYR A 619 23.83 -5.89 27.09
CA TYR A 619 22.97 -6.41 26.02
C TYR A 619 23.75 -7.42 25.17
N LYS A 620 23.46 -8.71 25.38
CA LYS A 620 24.20 -9.83 24.78
C LYS A 620 24.33 -9.66 23.27
N GLY A 621 25.57 -9.60 22.78
CA GLY A 621 25.88 -9.42 21.36
C GLY A 621 26.58 -8.09 21.07
N MET A 622 26.30 -7.04 21.85
CA MET A 622 26.91 -5.71 21.68
C MET A 622 28.44 -5.76 21.86
N ASP A 623 28.90 -6.63 22.75
CA ASP A 623 30.29 -6.94 23.06
C ASP A 623 30.94 -7.99 22.15
N LEU A 624 30.12 -8.71 21.36
CA LEU A 624 30.53 -9.82 20.51
C LEU A 624 30.74 -9.43 19.05
N ARG A 625 29.94 -8.52 18.48
CA ARG A 625 30.07 -8.14 17.06
C ARG A 625 31.28 -7.23 16.85
N PRO A 626 32.17 -7.52 15.87
CA PRO A 626 33.32 -6.69 15.54
C PRO A 626 33.03 -5.19 15.46
N LEU A 627 31.98 -4.78 14.74
CA LEU A 627 31.70 -3.35 14.54
C LEU A 627 31.24 -2.64 15.82
N THR A 628 30.27 -3.18 16.57
CA THR A 628 29.83 -2.57 17.84
C THR A 628 30.92 -2.64 18.91
N LYS A 629 31.74 -3.70 18.91
CA LYS A 629 32.89 -3.84 19.79
C LYS A 629 33.95 -2.76 19.55
N ALA A 630 34.24 -2.46 18.28
CA ALA A 630 35.21 -1.44 17.87
C ALA A 630 34.70 0.01 18.05
N THR A 631 33.38 0.19 18.13
CA THR A 631 32.74 1.51 18.16
C THR A 631 31.90 1.73 19.43
N VAL A 632 30.65 1.26 19.46
CA VAL A 632 29.66 1.45 20.55
C VAL A 632 30.16 1.02 21.95
N MET A 633 31.01 0.00 22.02
CA MET A 633 31.63 -0.50 23.26
C MET A 633 33.00 0.13 23.55
N SER A 634 33.56 0.89 22.62
CA SER A 634 34.85 1.58 22.78
C SER A 634 34.67 2.87 23.58
N PRO A 635 35.49 3.14 24.62
CA PRO A 635 35.42 4.38 25.39
C PRO A 635 35.49 5.66 24.55
N LEU A 636 36.15 5.59 23.39
CA LEU A 636 36.32 6.68 22.41
C LEU A 636 35.00 7.27 21.93
N PHE A 637 34.01 6.42 21.64
CA PHE A 637 32.73 6.82 21.04
C PHE A 637 31.59 6.94 22.05
N ARG A 638 31.87 6.56 23.30
CA ARG A 638 30.88 6.33 24.34
C ARG A 638 29.99 7.53 24.60
N HIS A 639 30.57 8.73 24.69
CA HIS A 639 29.82 9.97 24.90
C HIS A 639 28.81 10.23 23.77
N THR A 640 29.23 10.05 22.51
CA THR A 640 28.37 10.23 21.33
C THR A 640 27.19 9.25 21.35
N PHE A 641 27.47 7.95 21.61
CA PHE A 641 26.44 6.92 21.66
C PHE A 641 25.47 7.09 22.84
N GLU A 642 25.98 7.39 24.05
CA GLU A 642 25.15 7.56 25.25
C GLU A 642 24.30 8.86 25.18
N SER A 643 24.82 9.92 24.56
CA SER A 643 24.07 11.14 24.23
C SER A 643 22.93 10.85 23.23
N GLN A 644 23.25 10.16 22.13
CA GLN A 644 22.26 9.78 21.11
C GLN A 644 21.17 8.84 21.67
N LEU A 645 21.56 7.87 22.52
CA LEU A 645 20.63 7.01 23.24
C LEU A 645 19.73 7.81 24.19
N GLY A 646 20.25 8.82 24.88
CA GLY A 646 19.48 9.70 25.76
C GLY A 646 18.39 10.49 25.01
N ILE A 647 18.75 11.09 23.88
CA ILE A 647 17.81 11.79 22.99
C ILE A 647 16.71 10.83 22.51
N LEU A 648 17.08 9.65 22.00
CA LEU A 648 16.10 8.65 21.54
C LEU A 648 15.18 8.15 22.67
N VAL A 649 15.69 8.01 23.89
CA VAL A 649 14.87 7.65 25.06
C VAL A 649 13.87 8.74 25.41
N HIS A 650 14.28 10.02 25.40
CA HIS A 650 13.46 11.16 25.82
C HIS A 650 12.46 11.60 24.74
N ASP A 651 12.94 11.91 23.55
CA ASP A 651 12.20 12.62 22.50
C ASP A 651 11.37 11.70 21.59
N LEU A 652 11.55 10.38 21.69
CA LEU A 652 10.93 9.42 20.76
C LEU A 652 10.34 8.19 21.47
N PHE A 653 11.14 7.49 22.27
CA PHE A 653 10.71 6.22 22.89
C PHE A 653 9.82 6.44 24.13
N HIS A 654 10.00 7.55 24.85
CA HIS A 654 9.30 7.85 26.10
C HIS A 654 7.76 7.70 25.98
N PRO A 655 7.05 7.10 26.96
CA PRO A 655 5.60 6.90 26.90
C PRO A 655 4.76 8.14 26.56
N ASN A 656 5.19 9.34 26.98
CA ASN A 656 4.48 10.58 26.67
C ASN A 656 4.49 10.94 25.17
N ILE A 657 5.47 10.43 24.41
CA ILE A 657 5.61 10.62 22.96
C ILE A 657 5.02 9.42 22.22
N SER A 658 5.46 8.21 22.58
CA SER A 658 5.14 6.98 21.85
C SER A 658 3.71 6.48 22.06
N PHE A 659 3.10 6.64 23.25
CA PHE A 659 1.75 6.14 23.48
C PHE A 659 0.69 6.92 22.67
N PRO A 660 0.74 8.26 22.56
CA PRO A 660 -0.17 9.00 21.67
C PRO A 660 -0.12 8.57 20.20
N VAL A 661 1.05 8.16 19.69
CA VAL A 661 1.20 7.60 18.33
C VAL A 661 0.57 6.22 18.25
N ILE A 662 0.91 5.31 19.19
CA ILE A 662 0.34 3.96 19.29
C ILE A 662 -1.19 4.00 19.38
N ASP A 663 -1.76 4.82 20.26
CA ASP A 663 -3.21 4.91 20.44
C ASP A 663 -3.91 5.50 19.21
N SER A 664 -3.26 6.40 18.47
CA SER A 664 -3.77 6.90 17.19
C SER A 664 -3.74 5.83 16.10
N LEU A 665 -2.68 5.02 16.02
CA LEU A 665 -2.57 3.91 15.06
C LEU A 665 -3.56 2.78 15.39
N VAL A 666 -3.70 2.42 16.67
CA VAL A 666 -4.70 1.42 17.12
C VAL A 666 -6.11 1.89 16.77
N ALA A 667 -6.47 3.15 17.06
CA ALA A 667 -7.78 3.69 16.71
C ALA A 667 -8.01 3.81 15.19
N PHE A 668 -6.94 3.88 14.39
CA PHE A 668 -6.99 3.90 12.92
C PHE A 668 -7.12 2.50 12.31
N LEU A 669 -6.59 1.45 12.96
CA LEU A 669 -6.58 0.09 12.42
C LEU A 669 -7.64 -0.84 13.01
N ASP A 670 -8.30 -0.50 14.12
CA ASP A 670 -9.22 -1.39 14.85
C ASP A 670 -10.30 -2.04 13.96
N GLN A 671 -10.98 -1.27 13.10
CA GLN A 671 -11.99 -1.79 12.17
C GLN A 671 -11.39 -2.72 11.11
N ASP A 672 -10.22 -2.38 10.58
CA ASP A 672 -9.52 -3.16 9.56
C ASP A 672 -8.90 -4.45 10.10
N ILE A 673 -8.39 -4.44 11.34
CA ILE A 673 -7.90 -5.63 12.04
C ILE A 673 -9.09 -6.56 12.39
N ALA A 674 -10.22 -5.99 12.81
CA ALA A 674 -11.45 -6.75 13.03
C ALA A 674 -12.00 -7.36 11.74
N TRP A 675 -11.89 -6.67 10.59
CA TRP A 675 -12.23 -7.19 9.27
C TRP A 675 -11.23 -8.26 8.78
N ASP A 676 -9.93 -8.05 8.95
CA ASP A 676 -8.87 -8.98 8.56
C ASP A 676 -9.04 -10.36 9.21
N LYS A 677 -9.33 -10.38 10.51
CA LYS A 677 -9.59 -11.62 11.29
C LYS A 677 -10.83 -12.40 10.85
N GLN A 678 -11.71 -11.82 10.03
CA GLN A 678 -12.86 -12.51 9.43
C GLN A 678 -12.54 -13.12 8.06
N GLN A 679 -11.39 -12.81 7.45
CA GLN A 679 -11.08 -13.24 6.10
C GLN A 679 -10.62 -14.70 6.05
N LYS A 680 -11.16 -15.45 5.09
CA LYS A 680 -10.74 -16.83 4.83
C LYS A 680 -9.29 -16.81 4.36
N HIS A 681 -8.41 -17.54 5.06
CA HIS A 681 -6.98 -17.59 4.74
C HIS A 681 -6.67 -18.27 3.39
N ALA A 682 -5.49 -17.99 2.85
CA ALA A 682 -5.05 -18.50 1.56
C ALA A 682 -4.74 -20.01 1.60
N ARG A 683 -3.97 -20.42 2.63
CA ARG A 683 -3.54 -21.80 2.87
C ARG A 683 -4.37 -22.42 4.00
N LYS A 684 -4.69 -23.72 3.89
CA LYS A 684 -5.42 -24.49 4.91
C LYS A 684 -4.47 -25.07 5.97
N GLY A 685 -4.91 -25.15 7.22
CA GLY A 685 -4.20 -25.81 8.33
C GLY A 685 -3.92 -24.87 9.49
N LEU A 686 -2.83 -25.14 10.22
CA LEU A 686 -2.25 -24.29 11.27
C LEU A 686 -1.00 -23.58 10.72
N ASP A 687 -0.72 -22.35 11.18
CA ASP A 687 0.42 -21.51 10.78
C ASP A 687 1.78 -22.16 11.09
N PHE A 688 1.81 -22.98 12.13
CA PHE A 688 2.88 -23.94 12.39
C PHE A 688 2.28 -25.23 12.96
N ILE A 689 2.89 -26.36 12.61
CA ILE A 689 2.55 -27.67 13.20
C ILE A 689 3.41 -27.87 14.47
N PRO A 690 2.81 -27.97 15.67
CA PRO A 690 3.55 -27.93 16.95
C PRO A 690 4.28 -29.23 17.32
N ILE A 691 4.59 -30.10 16.36
CA ILE A 691 5.06 -31.47 16.61
C ILE A 691 6.54 -31.63 16.24
N GLY A 692 7.40 -31.52 17.27
CA GLY A 692 8.77 -32.03 17.27
C GLY A 692 9.89 -30.98 17.19
N PRO A 693 11.05 -31.22 17.83
CA PRO A 693 12.19 -30.28 17.86
C PRO A 693 12.77 -29.98 16.48
N HIS A 694 12.59 -30.88 15.51
CA HIS A 694 13.00 -30.68 14.12
C HIS A 694 12.30 -29.48 13.47
N ASN A 695 11.09 -29.09 13.91
CA ASN A 695 10.37 -27.96 13.30
C ASN A 695 11.00 -26.60 13.65
N ILE A 696 11.63 -26.45 14.82
CA ILE A 696 12.41 -25.25 15.15
C ILE A 696 13.71 -25.20 14.33
N ALA A 697 14.32 -26.36 14.01
CA ALA A 697 15.44 -26.39 13.06
C ALA A 697 15.00 -26.03 11.62
N ASN A 698 13.77 -26.37 11.24
CA ASN A 698 13.18 -26.02 9.94
C ASN A 698 12.75 -24.55 9.84
N TRP A 699 12.42 -23.86 10.95
CA TRP A 699 12.13 -22.42 10.96
C TRP A 699 13.24 -21.63 10.28
N PHE A 700 14.49 -21.91 10.67
CA PHE A 700 15.71 -21.27 10.16
C PHE A 700 16.24 -21.93 8.88
N HIS A 701 15.54 -22.89 8.29
CA HIS A 701 15.98 -23.53 7.04
C HIS A 701 15.65 -22.66 5.83
N ASN A 702 16.62 -22.49 4.95
CA ASN A 702 16.52 -21.68 3.75
C ASN A 702 16.46 -22.60 2.52
N ASN A 703 15.25 -22.82 2.00
CA ASN A 703 14.97 -23.73 0.89
C ASN A 703 15.83 -23.46 -0.36
N SER A 704 16.19 -22.20 -0.66
CA SER A 704 16.94 -21.85 -1.88
C SER A 704 18.44 -22.14 -1.80
N THR A 705 19.01 -22.23 -0.59
CA THR A 705 20.42 -22.61 -0.36
C THR A 705 20.56 -24.04 0.20
N GLY A 706 19.44 -24.66 0.57
CA GLY A 706 19.40 -25.93 1.31
C GLY A 706 20.21 -25.88 2.61
N SER A 707 20.41 -24.69 3.17
CA SER A 707 21.21 -24.41 4.37
C SER A 707 20.29 -24.02 5.52
N THR A 708 20.80 -23.98 6.74
CA THR A 708 20.03 -23.49 7.90
C THR A 708 20.81 -22.38 8.58
N VAL A 709 20.12 -21.31 8.95
CA VAL A 709 20.67 -20.13 9.62
C VAL A 709 20.95 -20.44 11.11
N SER A 710 21.84 -19.66 11.74
CA SER A 710 22.07 -19.66 13.19
C SER A 710 20.80 -19.29 13.97
N LEU A 711 20.72 -19.79 15.21
CA LEU A 711 19.73 -19.31 16.17
C LEU A 711 20.26 -18.01 16.81
N PRO A 712 19.45 -16.95 16.93
CA PRO A 712 19.86 -15.72 17.61
C PRO A 712 20.29 -15.93 19.06
N LEU A 713 21.19 -15.08 19.53
CA LEU A 713 21.86 -15.20 20.84
C LEU A 713 20.91 -15.27 22.05
N THR A 714 19.67 -14.76 21.95
CA THR A 714 18.65 -14.76 23.02
C THR A 714 17.51 -15.76 22.83
N THR A 715 17.59 -16.65 21.83
CA THR A 715 16.61 -17.72 21.59
C THR A 715 16.42 -18.61 22.82
N ASP A 716 15.17 -19.01 23.10
CA ASP A 716 14.87 -20.06 24.07
C ASP A 716 13.88 -21.08 23.51
N TYR A 717 14.10 -22.36 23.80
CA TYR A 717 13.28 -23.44 23.27
C TYR A 717 11.83 -23.40 23.80
N LEU A 718 11.62 -23.07 25.08
CA LEU A 718 10.27 -22.99 25.66
C LEU A 718 9.53 -21.74 25.15
N VAL A 719 10.24 -20.62 24.96
CA VAL A 719 9.65 -19.42 24.34
C VAL A 719 9.38 -19.62 22.85
N ALA A 720 10.22 -20.36 22.12
CA ALA A 720 9.98 -20.75 20.73
C ALA A 720 8.76 -21.67 20.58
N MET A 721 8.58 -22.63 21.50
CA MET A 721 7.37 -23.46 21.55
C MET A 721 6.13 -22.63 21.91
N ASP A 722 6.23 -21.67 22.84
CA ASP A 722 5.14 -20.72 23.11
C ASP A 722 4.80 -19.89 21.87
N PHE A 723 5.79 -19.35 21.14
CA PHE A 723 5.58 -18.59 19.90
C PHE A 723 4.82 -19.42 18.85
N ILE A 724 5.28 -20.65 18.59
CA ILE A 724 4.64 -21.61 17.67
C ILE A 724 3.19 -21.92 18.08
N ILE A 725 2.91 -21.98 19.38
CA ILE A 725 1.56 -22.17 19.93
C ILE A 725 0.75 -20.85 19.89
N ARG A 726 1.40 -19.70 19.98
CA ARG A 726 0.81 -18.36 20.09
C ARG A 726 0.29 -17.84 18.77
N VAL A 727 1.04 -17.96 17.67
CA VAL A 727 0.58 -17.49 16.35
C VAL A 727 -0.62 -18.30 15.83
N ASN A 728 -0.83 -19.50 16.37
CA ASN A 728 -2.02 -20.32 16.16
C ASN A 728 -3.21 -19.97 17.09
N LYS A 729 -3.19 -18.82 17.78
CA LYS A 729 -4.24 -18.39 18.71
C LYS A 729 -4.66 -16.95 18.46
N ASP A 730 -5.96 -16.67 18.56
CA ASP A 730 -6.43 -15.29 18.60
C ASP A 730 -5.98 -14.59 19.88
N ILE A 731 -5.28 -13.47 19.70
CA ILE A 731 -4.95 -12.50 20.75
C ILE A 731 -5.65 -11.20 20.36
N SER A 732 -6.50 -10.69 21.26
CA SER A 732 -7.18 -9.41 21.05
C SER A 732 -6.18 -8.26 21.07
N LEU A 733 -6.38 -7.30 20.15
CA LEU A 733 -5.52 -6.12 19.96
C LEU A 733 -5.18 -5.43 21.29
N LYS A 734 -6.21 -5.17 22.11
CA LYS A 734 -6.07 -4.62 23.48
C LYS A 734 -5.09 -5.39 24.38
N ARG A 735 -5.09 -6.73 24.36
CA ARG A 735 -4.15 -7.55 25.16
C ARG A 735 -2.74 -7.58 24.59
N ALA A 736 -2.55 -7.28 23.31
CA ALA A 736 -1.23 -7.14 22.70
C ALA A 736 -0.65 -5.72 22.84
N ILE A 737 -1.50 -4.69 23.00
CA ILE A 737 -1.12 -3.30 23.27
C ILE A 737 -0.90 -3.04 24.77
N ASP A 738 -1.94 -3.21 25.60
CA ASP A 738 -1.94 -2.84 27.02
C ASP A 738 -1.61 -4.03 27.96
N GLY A 739 -1.86 -5.26 27.51
CA GLY A 739 -1.64 -6.49 28.29
C GLY A 739 -2.85 -6.95 29.14
N PRO A 740 -2.68 -8.03 29.93
CA PRO A 740 -1.59 -9.00 29.86
C PRO A 740 -1.76 -9.96 28.67
N THR A 741 -0.66 -10.22 27.96
CA THR A 741 -0.61 -11.15 26.82
C THR A 741 -0.85 -12.59 27.26
N ARG A 742 -0.32 -12.99 28.43
CA ARG A 742 -0.28 -14.38 28.94
C ARG A 742 0.53 -15.35 28.05
N HIS A 743 1.52 -14.83 27.33
CA HIS A 743 2.45 -15.57 26.50
C HIS A 743 3.88 -15.15 26.86
N SER A 744 4.83 -16.08 26.87
CA SER A 744 6.25 -15.78 27.15
C SER A 744 6.95 -15.20 25.92
N SER A 745 6.45 -15.51 24.72
CA SER A 745 6.94 -15.02 23.42
C SER A 745 6.42 -13.64 23.03
N LEU A 746 5.42 -13.10 23.73
CA LEU A 746 4.82 -11.80 23.41
C LEU A 746 4.68 -10.93 24.65
N TYR A 747 5.39 -9.82 24.67
CA TYR A 747 5.20 -8.70 25.59
C TYR A 747 4.07 -7.79 25.08
N ALA A 748 3.42 -7.07 26.00
CA ALA A 748 2.47 -6.03 25.61
C ALA A 748 3.24 -4.77 25.19
N LEU A 749 2.90 -4.18 24.04
CA LEU A 749 3.68 -3.12 23.40
C LEU A 749 3.97 -1.92 24.32
N LYS A 750 2.94 -1.40 25.01
CA LYS A 750 3.11 -0.29 25.96
C LYS A 750 3.90 -0.68 27.20
N VAL A 751 3.77 -1.93 27.65
CA VAL A 751 4.48 -2.44 28.84
C VAL A 751 5.97 -2.61 28.52
N TRP A 752 6.32 -3.09 27.32
CA TRP A 752 7.70 -3.16 26.83
C TRP A 752 8.35 -1.78 26.89
N ILE A 753 7.71 -0.78 26.25
CA ILE A 753 8.24 0.58 26.16
C ILE A 753 8.44 1.17 27.57
N LYS A 754 7.43 1.05 28.44
CA LYS A 754 7.49 1.55 29.82
C LYS A 754 8.63 0.92 30.62
N GLU A 755 8.78 -0.41 30.59
CA GLU A 755 9.83 -1.11 31.33
C GLU A 755 11.22 -0.86 30.74
N LYS A 756 11.34 -0.78 29.41
CA LYS A 756 12.62 -0.47 28.75
C LYS A 756 13.12 0.93 29.14
N VAL A 757 12.26 1.95 29.09
CA VAL A 757 12.59 3.30 29.55
C VAL A 757 12.97 3.29 31.04
N ALA A 758 12.15 2.67 31.89
CA ALA A 758 12.43 2.59 33.33
C ALA A 758 13.75 1.87 33.67
N ASN A 759 14.22 0.97 32.80
CA ASN A 759 15.52 0.31 32.94
C ASN A 759 16.68 1.17 32.39
N VAL A 760 16.49 1.90 31.29
CA VAL A 760 17.56 2.69 30.62
C VAL A 760 17.79 4.04 31.32
N THR A 761 16.76 4.74 31.79
CA THR A 761 16.91 6.06 32.43
C THR A 761 17.90 6.06 33.61
N PRO A 762 17.85 5.11 34.58
CA PRO A 762 18.83 5.07 35.68
C PRO A 762 20.28 4.83 35.25
N TYR A 763 20.51 4.24 34.06
CA TYR A 763 21.84 4.10 33.49
C TYR A 763 22.37 5.45 32.99
N LEU A 764 21.56 6.18 32.21
CA LEU A 764 21.89 7.51 31.71
C LEU A 764 22.08 8.52 32.86
N ASP A 765 21.22 8.49 33.87
CA ASP A 765 21.30 9.31 35.10
C ASP A 765 22.52 8.99 35.99
N SER A 766 23.24 7.90 35.70
CA SER A 766 24.50 7.51 36.35
C SER A 766 25.75 7.90 35.55
N TYR A 767 25.57 8.39 34.32
CA TYR A 767 26.62 8.89 33.44
C TYR A 767 26.65 10.43 33.37
N SER A 768 25.52 11.10 33.62
CA SER A 768 25.41 12.56 33.68
C SER A 768 25.91 13.19 35.01
N LYS A 769 26.72 12.45 35.79
CA LYS A 769 27.26 12.81 37.11
C LYS A 769 28.72 12.40 37.24
#